data_AF-A0A4Q3YZ51-F1
#
_entry.id   AF-A0A4Q3YZ51-F1
#
_cell.length_a   1.000
_cell.length_b   1.000
_cell.length_c   1.000
_cell.angle_alpha   90.00
_cell.angle_beta   90.00
_cell.angle_gamma   90.00
#
_symmetry.space_group_name_H-M   'P 1'
#
loop_
_entity.id
_entity.type
_entity.pdbx_description
1 polymer ?
#
loop_
_entity_poly.entity_id
_entity_poly.type
_entity_poly.pdbx_seq_one_letter_code
_entity_poly.pdbx_strand_id
1 'polypeptide(L)'
;MNKAITDGIVFQPLPFGAGLSVWSSGDGTPGSDTYATSGSGVFVPSDPDFGGSLEVQKTQTVQRVRYMGETPLLPDTYLRITARVKAIAGPLPAVRISGYPGLPGGGEADVPTKVGPQTQLTTYGEVVEISAIVGPGDRTGVDLVWQDPVYGHFGIDLVGPSGGLVRVDDIVIEDYTLVFLRELISMVDVVDYGARGDGTTDDSAAFEAADAAADGREILVPDGTFRLAQDVSIKSKIRFEGRVTQPDDKRLILENGFDLRLYMEAFGDEEQAFRKAYQALLNFSDHESLDMCGIRVTLTEPLDMQACDPGRTIYATRRVVRNGQFQPANNTNWDTTSVTSGANYSLTDDQRLTNVDNVANIPVGSLVTGSGVGREVYVTARNVGNRTLDLSQPLYDAAGRQTFGFTRFKYLLDFSGYDDLKQFVLDDIEFQCAGKASGILLAPAGLIFHVRDCFITRPKDRGITSHGRGCQGMMIDRCNFASNEQNLRVQDRTTIGFNSNAEDVKIRDNRCALFKHFGVIGGGGGTIVGNHWFNGDGIRDGVRVAGLIFATPNCRSVVTGNYIDNGWIEWTNEYESEPRFANQFSFGGLTVTGNHFISIASGSSFVFVRVKPYGPGHFIQGFSMTGNVFRTINGTIDRIEDVDTSFADLDYSRMRLIEISGNAFNGVEEPCYNPASLIHTQGSASSSWVSNTAPMLPFLGRARTVDGFAMVQAVRTGSGAEVSETPWVETSFGSSGRSVRFNFTRPVRGAVRYTVRIDNPT
;
A
#
# COMPACT_ATOMS: atom_id res chain seq x y z
N MET A 1 -20.29 36.38 -16.50
CA MET A 1 -20.72 37.43 -15.54
C MET A 1 -20.70 38.75 -16.29
N ASN A 2 -21.76 39.57 -16.25
CA ASN A 2 -21.84 40.80 -17.04
C ASN A 2 -20.98 41.91 -16.38
N LYS A 3 -19.92 42.32 -17.06
CA LYS A 3 -18.91 43.29 -16.62
C LYS A 3 -19.46 44.69 -16.39
N ALA A 4 -20.52 45.08 -17.08
CA ALA A 4 -21.21 46.35 -16.82
C ALA A 4 -21.85 46.37 -15.43
N ILE A 5 -22.32 45.20 -14.96
CA ILE A 5 -22.98 45.05 -13.65
C ILE A 5 -21.94 44.84 -12.54
N THR A 6 -20.91 44.04 -12.78
CA THR A 6 -20.00 43.63 -11.71
C THR A 6 -18.84 44.56 -11.48
N ASP A 7 -18.38 45.24 -12.53
CA ASP A 7 -17.19 46.10 -12.48
C ASP A 7 -17.59 47.59 -12.58
N GLY A 8 -18.90 47.88 -12.68
CA GLY A 8 -19.45 49.25 -12.75
C GLY A 8 -19.09 50.02 -14.03
N ILE A 9 -18.74 49.30 -15.10
CA ILE A 9 -18.22 49.88 -16.34
C ILE A 9 -19.37 50.35 -17.23
N VAL A 10 -19.27 51.57 -17.74
CA VAL A 10 -20.21 52.14 -18.72
C VAL A 10 -19.65 51.89 -20.12
N PHE A 11 -20.20 50.90 -20.82
CA PHE A 11 -19.84 50.64 -22.23
C PHE A 11 -20.62 51.52 -23.21
N GLN A 12 -21.81 51.98 -22.82
CA GLN A 12 -22.73 52.68 -23.70
C GLN A 12 -22.19 54.06 -24.13
N PRO A 13 -22.16 54.37 -25.43
CA PRO A 13 -21.95 55.72 -25.94
C PRO A 13 -23.00 56.71 -25.42
N LEU A 14 -22.65 57.99 -25.35
CA LEU A 14 -23.65 59.04 -25.12
C LEU A 14 -24.60 59.14 -26.33
N PRO A 15 -25.93 59.24 -26.13
CA PRO A 15 -26.86 59.38 -27.25
C PRO A 15 -26.57 60.66 -28.04
N PHE A 16 -26.89 60.69 -29.33
CA PHE A 16 -26.71 61.87 -30.18
C PHE A 16 -27.42 63.11 -29.63
N GLY A 17 -28.53 62.91 -28.92
CA GLY A 17 -29.28 63.99 -28.24
C GLY A 17 -28.52 64.67 -27.09
N ALA A 18 -27.45 64.07 -26.57
CA ALA A 18 -26.55 64.71 -25.61
C ALA A 18 -25.57 65.71 -26.25
N GLY A 19 -25.54 65.79 -27.58
CA GLY A 19 -24.74 66.73 -28.36
C GLY A 19 -23.72 66.03 -29.27
N LEU A 20 -23.46 66.64 -30.44
CA LEU A 20 -22.59 66.08 -31.48
C LEU A 20 -21.09 66.37 -31.29
N SER A 21 -20.71 67.00 -30.17
CA SER A 21 -19.32 67.35 -29.84
C SER A 21 -18.47 66.17 -29.41
N VAL A 22 -19.09 65.03 -29.07
CA VAL A 22 -18.44 63.76 -28.74
C VAL A 22 -18.57 62.71 -29.85
N TRP A 23 -19.05 63.13 -31.03
CA TRP A 23 -19.23 62.29 -32.21
C TRP A 23 -18.35 62.82 -33.34
N SER A 24 -17.34 62.03 -33.70
CA SER A 24 -16.25 62.39 -34.61
C SER A 24 -16.51 61.93 -36.04
N SER A 25 -16.14 62.78 -37.01
CA SER A 25 -16.01 62.41 -38.43
C SER A 25 -14.63 61.83 -38.78
N GLY A 26 -13.69 61.84 -37.83
CA GLY A 26 -12.39 61.15 -37.87
C GLY A 26 -12.36 59.88 -37.02
N ASP A 27 -11.19 59.49 -36.51
CA ASP A 27 -10.98 58.23 -35.75
C ASP A 27 -11.44 58.30 -34.28
N GLY A 28 -11.98 59.43 -33.83
CA GLY A 28 -12.51 59.60 -32.47
C GLY A 28 -11.46 59.98 -31.43
N THR A 29 -10.18 59.95 -31.81
CA THR A 29 -9.05 60.34 -30.96
C THR A 29 -9.02 61.85 -30.69
N PRO A 30 -8.32 62.30 -29.62
CA PRO A 30 -8.15 63.72 -29.32
C PRO A 30 -7.65 64.52 -30.53
N GLY A 31 -8.38 65.59 -30.88
CA GLY A 31 -8.08 66.43 -32.04
C GLY A 31 -8.81 66.04 -33.33
N SER A 32 -9.59 64.97 -33.34
CA SER A 32 -10.48 64.63 -34.46
C SER A 32 -11.60 65.67 -34.65
N ASP A 33 -11.97 65.94 -35.90
CA ASP A 33 -13.13 66.79 -36.23
C ASP A 33 -14.43 66.17 -35.72
N THR A 34 -15.33 67.00 -35.18
CA THR A 34 -16.62 66.57 -34.60
C THR A 34 -17.79 66.98 -35.47
N TYR A 35 -18.90 66.25 -35.40
CA TYR A 35 -20.13 66.60 -36.11
C TYR A 35 -20.80 67.88 -35.57
N ALA A 36 -20.39 68.40 -34.41
CA ALA A 36 -20.78 69.73 -33.95
C ALA A 36 -20.14 70.87 -34.76
N THR A 37 -19.01 70.62 -35.44
CA THR A 37 -18.24 71.63 -36.16
C THR A 37 -17.96 71.28 -37.64
N SER A 38 -18.22 70.05 -38.07
CA SER A 38 -17.88 69.58 -39.43
C SER A 38 -18.73 70.18 -40.55
N GLY A 39 -19.94 70.65 -40.23
CA GLY A 39 -20.95 71.07 -41.22
C GLY A 39 -21.55 69.93 -42.05
N SER A 40 -21.11 68.69 -41.84
CA SER A 40 -21.56 67.49 -42.57
C SER A 40 -22.48 66.57 -41.74
N GLY A 41 -22.91 67.02 -40.56
CA GLY A 41 -23.90 66.31 -39.77
C GLY A 41 -24.79 67.25 -38.97
N VAL A 42 -26.03 66.82 -38.72
CA VAL A 42 -27.02 67.58 -37.94
C VAL A 42 -27.80 66.63 -37.03
N PHE A 43 -28.10 67.09 -35.82
CA PHE A 43 -28.97 66.35 -34.91
C PHE A 43 -30.42 66.53 -35.34
N VAL A 44 -31.12 65.42 -35.52
CA VAL A 44 -32.54 65.36 -35.84
C VAL A 44 -33.28 64.95 -34.56
N PRO A 45 -34.05 65.85 -33.92
CA PRO A 45 -34.63 65.60 -32.60
C PRO A 45 -35.83 64.66 -32.60
N SER A 46 -36.47 64.44 -33.74
CA SER A 46 -37.73 63.69 -33.83
C SER A 46 -37.87 62.96 -35.17
N ASP A 47 -36.99 62.00 -35.41
CA ASP A 47 -37.12 61.02 -36.49
C ASP A 47 -38.20 59.98 -36.14
N PRO A 48 -39.10 59.61 -37.07
CA PRO A 48 -40.19 58.65 -36.79
C PRO A 48 -39.74 57.26 -36.32
N ASP A 49 -38.55 56.81 -36.71
CA ASP A 49 -38.03 55.47 -36.39
C ASP A 49 -37.03 55.51 -35.22
N PHE A 50 -36.25 56.59 -35.10
CA PHE A 50 -35.13 56.70 -34.15
C PHE A 50 -35.38 57.65 -32.97
N GLY A 51 -36.37 58.56 -33.07
CA GLY A 51 -36.45 59.69 -32.13
C GLY A 51 -35.28 60.65 -32.35
N GLY A 52 -34.34 60.73 -31.41
CA GLY A 52 -33.12 61.54 -31.57
C GLY A 52 -32.08 60.81 -32.43
N SER A 53 -31.68 61.37 -33.58
CA SER A 53 -30.71 60.73 -34.48
C SER A 53 -29.72 61.71 -35.08
N LEU A 54 -28.60 61.19 -35.57
CA LEU A 54 -27.64 61.96 -36.35
C LEU A 54 -27.92 61.78 -37.84
N GLU A 55 -28.22 62.85 -38.56
CA GLU A 55 -28.22 62.86 -40.03
C GLU A 55 -26.84 63.27 -40.53
N VAL A 56 -26.19 62.39 -41.30
CA VAL A 56 -24.85 62.56 -41.86
C VAL A 56 -24.94 62.76 -43.36
N GLN A 57 -24.36 63.86 -43.84
CA GLN A 57 -24.03 64.03 -45.24
C GLN A 57 -22.67 63.38 -45.52
N LYS A 58 -22.67 62.31 -46.32
CA LYS A 58 -21.44 61.61 -46.69
C LYS A 58 -20.64 62.44 -47.70
N THR A 59 -19.46 62.95 -47.29
CA THR A 59 -18.59 63.78 -48.13
C THR A 59 -17.28 63.10 -48.54
N GLN A 60 -16.96 61.96 -47.92
CA GLN A 60 -15.74 61.18 -48.17
C GLN A 60 -16.05 59.77 -48.68
N THR A 61 -15.08 59.10 -49.30
CA THR A 61 -15.20 57.68 -49.73
C THR A 61 -15.50 56.74 -48.56
N VAL A 62 -14.91 57.00 -47.38
CA VAL A 62 -15.29 56.39 -46.09
C VAL A 62 -15.63 57.53 -45.14
N GLN A 63 -16.90 57.64 -44.77
CA GLN A 63 -17.36 58.63 -43.80
C GLN A 63 -17.50 57.93 -42.45
N ARG A 64 -16.71 58.35 -41.47
CA ARG A 64 -16.73 57.77 -40.13
C ARG A 64 -17.77 58.46 -39.25
N VAL A 65 -18.45 57.70 -38.41
CA VAL A 65 -19.23 58.20 -37.28
C VAL A 65 -18.70 57.48 -36.05
N ARG A 66 -17.96 58.20 -35.21
CA ARG A 66 -17.16 57.59 -34.16
C ARG A 66 -17.42 58.24 -32.81
N TYR A 67 -17.73 57.45 -31.79
CA TYR A 67 -17.82 57.96 -30.43
C TYR A 67 -16.41 58.27 -29.91
N MET A 68 -16.20 59.49 -29.40
CA MET A 68 -14.88 59.93 -28.92
C MET A 68 -14.55 59.42 -27.52
N GLY A 69 -15.52 58.87 -26.79
CA GLY A 69 -15.24 58.23 -25.52
C GLY A 69 -14.37 56.98 -25.70
N GLU A 70 -13.51 56.72 -24.73
CA GLU A 70 -12.73 55.48 -24.66
C GLU A 70 -13.63 54.38 -24.08
N THR A 71 -14.16 53.50 -24.92
CA THR A 71 -14.90 52.32 -24.45
C THR A 71 -13.89 51.26 -23.99
N PRO A 72 -13.84 50.89 -22.69
CA PRO A 72 -12.80 50.01 -22.17
C PRO A 72 -12.84 48.61 -22.81
N LEU A 73 -11.66 48.06 -23.13
CA LEU A 73 -11.47 46.68 -23.54
C LEU A 73 -10.60 45.98 -22.50
N LEU A 74 -11.23 45.12 -21.70
CA LEU A 74 -10.54 44.37 -20.66
C LEU A 74 -10.19 42.96 -21.14
N PRO A 75 -9.19 42.30 -20.51
CA PRO A 75 -9.01 40.86 -20.65
C PRO A 75 -10.34 40.12 -20.44
N ASP A 76 -10.57 39.10 -21.27
CA ASP A 76 -11.77 38.25 -21.26
C ASP A 76 -13.10 38.96 -21.55
N THR A 77 -13.09 40.20 -22.07
CA THR A 77 -14.32 40.93 -22.42
C THR A 77 -14.59 40.89 -23.92
N TYR A 78 -15.81 40.52 -24.29
CA TYR A 78 -16.33 40.61 -25.64
C TYR A 78 -17.47 41.62 -25.69
N LEU A 79 -17.41 42.62 -26.55
CA LEU A 79 -18.45 43.63 -26.70
C LEU A 79 -19.17 43.47 -28.04
N ARG A 80 -20.49 43.60 -28.03
CA ARG A 80 -21.29 43.70 -29.25
C ARG A 80 -21.65 45.17 -29.48
N ILE A 81 -21.23 45.70 -30.62
CA ILE A 81 -21.60 47.04 -31.09
C ILE A 81 -22.74 46.88 -32.09
N THR A 82 -23.83 47.61 -31.88
CA THR A 82 -25.01 47.62 -32.76
C THR A 82 -25.34 49.04 -33.19
N ALA A 83 -25.65 49.23 -34.47
CA ALA A 83 -26.13 50.49 -35.01
C ALA A 83 -27.31 50.27 -35.95
N ARG A 84 -28.32 51.16 -35.86
CA ARG A 84 -29.44 51.21 -36.81
C ARG A 84 -29.30 52.43 -37.69
N VAL A 85 -29.37 52.24 -39.00
CA VAL A 85 -29.18 53.33 -39.98
C VAL A 85 -30.25 53.29 -41.05
N LYS A 86 -30.53 54.42 -41.67
CA LYS A 86 -31.37 54.48 -42.88
C LYS A 86 -30.87 55.54 -43.85
N ALA A 87 -30.92 55.22 -45.14
CA ALA A 87 -30.65 56.20 -46.17
C ALA A 87 -31.85 57.13 -46.36
N ILE A 88 -31.61 58.43 -46.52
CA ILE A 88 -32.66 59.44 -46.66
C ILE A 88 -32.73 59.97 -48.09
N ALA A 89 -31.59 60.27 -48.70
CA ALA A 89 -31.50 60.80 -50.06
C ALA A 89 -30.09 60.61 -50.64
N GLY A 90 -29.95 60.77 -51.97
CA GLY A 90 -28.66 60.73 -52.66
C GLY A 90 -28.07 59.31 -52.78
N PRO A 91 -26.85 59.16 -53.33
CA PRO A 91 -26.24 57.85 -53.56
C PRO A 91 -26.20 56.98 -52.29
N LEU A 92 -26.63 55.71 -52.40
CA LEU A 92 -26.77 54.79 -51.27
C LEU A 92 -25.41 54.16 -50.88
N PRO A 93 -24.86 54.48 -49.69
CA PRO A 93 -23.62 53.86 -49.23
C PRO A 93 -23.89 52.46 -48.65
N ALA A 94 -22.83 51.71 -48.43
CA ALA A 94 -22.85 50.59 -47.51
C ALA A 94 -22.43 51.04 -46.11
N VAL A 95 -22.82 50.29 -45.08
CA VAL A 95 -22.53 50.58 -43.68
C VAL A 95 -21.84 49.37 -43.04
N ARG A 96 -20.92 49.61 -42.10
CA ARG A 96 -20.30 48.57 -41.27
C ARG A 96 -19.94 49.14 -39.90
N ILE A 97 -19.89 48.28 -38.88
CA ILE A 97 -19.27 48.65 -37.61
C ILE A 97 -17.77 48.83 -37.84
N SER A 98 -17.18 49.82 -37.18
CA SER A 98 -15.76 50.09 -37.22
C SER A 98 -15.28 50.64 -35.88
N GLY A 99 -13.97 50.72 -35.69
CA GLY A 99 -13.42 51.39 -34.52
C GLY A 99 -11.94 51.74 -34.64
N TYR A 100 -11.46 52.52 -33.68
CA TYR A 100 -10.04 52.80 -33.46
C TYR A 100 -9.54 52.00 -32.25
N PRO A 101 -8.63 51.04 -32.44
CA PRO A 101 -8.09 50.21 -31.36
C PRO A 101 -6.98 50.98 -30.60
N GLY A 102 -7.28 51.46 -29.40
CA GLY A 102 -6.38 52.30 -28.62
C GLY A 102 -5.46 51.54 -27.66
N LEU A 103 -4.18 51.90 -27.65
CA LEU A 103 -3.17 51.44 -26.70
C LEU A 103 -3.02 52.43 -25.52
N PRO A 104 -2.38 52.01 -24.41
CA PRO A 104 -1.96 52.94 -23.37
C PRO A 104 -1.15 54.10 -23.96
N GLY A 105 -1.57 55.34 -23.67
CA GLY A 105 -0.93 56.56 -24.20
C GLY A 105 -1.48 57.07 -25.53
N GLY A 106 -2.55 56.47 -26.07
CA GLY A 106 -3.31 57.05 -27.19
C GLY A 106 -2.90 56.59 -28.59
N GLY A 107 -1.90 55.70 -28.69
CA GLY A 107 -1.46 55.13 -29.98
C GLY A 107 -2.43 54.09 -30.52
N GLU A 108 -2.41 53.85 -31.83
CA GLU A 108 -3.22 52.82 -32.47
C GLU A 108 -2.53 51.46 -32.35
N ALA A 109 -3.28 50.41 -31.99
CA ALA A 109 -2.77 49.05 -31.98
C ALA A 109 -2.72 48.43 -33.38
N ASP A 110 -1.79 47.50 -33.57
CA ASP A 110 -1.76 46.63 -34.74
C ASP A 110 -2.76 45.47 -34.53
N VAL A 111 -3.82 45.44 -35.33
CA VAL A 111 -4.90 44.45 -35.21
C VAL A 111 -5.24 43.89 -36.61
N PRO A 112 -5.68 42.61 -36.70
CA PRO A 112 -6.03 41.98 -37.97
C PRO A 112 -7.06 42.75 -38.81
N THR A 113 -8.05 43.38 -38.18
CA THR A 113 -9.02 44.25 -38.84
C THR A 113 -9.58 45.29 -37.87
N LYS A 114 -9.97 46.46 -38.39
CA LYS A 114 -10.60 47.56 -37.65
C LYS A 114 -12.09 47.73 -38.00
N VAL A 115 -12.59 46.87 -38.88
CA VAL A 115 -13.88 47.01 -39.55
C VAL A 115 -14.57 45.67 -39.65
N GLY A 116 -15.87 45.65 -39.31
CA GLY A 116 -16.71 44.46 -39.35
C GLY A 116 -17.33 44.21 -40.72
N PRO A 117 -18.25 43.23 -40.81
CA PRO A 117 -19.02 42.95 -42.02
C PRO A 117 -19.76 44.19 -42.55
N GLN A 118 -19.83 44.31 -43.88
CA GLN A 118 -20.43 45.45 -44.57
C GLN A 118 -21.80 45.10 -45.16
N THR A 119 -22.79 45.95 -44.89
CA THR A 119 -24.17 45.84 -45.38
C THR A 119 -24.49 46.97 -46.35
N GLN A 120 -24.92 46.65 -47.56
CA GLN A 120 -25.32 47.65 -48.57
C GLN A 120 -26.71 48.22 -48.26
N LEU A 121 -26.87 49.54 -48.22
CA LEU A 121 -28.20 50.16 -48.16
C LEU A 121 -28.82 50.15 -49.57
N THR A 122 -30.07 49.71 -49.68
CA THR A 122 -30.74 49.52 -50.99
C THR A 122 -32.02 50.35 -51.15
N THR A 123 -32.62 50.79 -50.04
CA THR A 123 -33.91 51.48 -50.04
C THR A 123 -33.87 52.71 -49.14
N TYR A 124 -34.46 53.82 -49.58
CA TYR A 124 -34.61 54.99 -48.73
C TYR A 124 -35.69 54.77 -47.67
N GLY A 125 -35.43 55.25 -46.45
CA GLY A 125 -36.34 55.13 -45.31
C GLY A 125 -36.36 53.75 -44.64
N GLU A 126 -35.74 52.73 -45.24
CA GLU A 126 -35.60 51.41 -44.63
C GLU A 126 -34.55 51.45 -43.50
N VAL A 127 -34.97 51.01 -42.31
CA VAL A 127 -34.07 50.86 -41.16
C VAL A 127 -33.28 49.57 -41.29
N VAL A 128 -31.96 49.69 -41.39
CA VAL A 128 -30.99 48.60 -41.45
C VAL A 128 -30.21 48.55 -40.14
N GLU A 129 -30.32 47.44 -39.42
CA GLU A 129 -29.50 47.15 -38.25
C GLU A 129 -28.23 46.40 -38.67
N ILE A 130 -27.08 46.82 -38.12
CA ILE A 130 -25.80 46.13 -38.25
C ILE A 130 -25.18 45.93 -36.88
N SER A 131 -24.38 44.88 -36.75
CA SER A 131 -23.62 44.61 -35.54
C SER A 131 -22.26 44.00 -35.83
N ALA A 132 -21.33 44.15 -34.90
CA ALA A 132 -20.07 43.40 -34.88
C ALA A 132 -19.64 43.12 -33.44
N ILE A 133 -18.94 42.00 -33.24
CA ILE A 133 -18.37 41.59 -31.95
C ILE A 133 -16.87 41.88 -31.95
N VAL A 134 -16.41 42.59 -30.92
CA VAL A 134 -14.99 42.85 -30.65
C VAL A 134 -14.55 42.12 -29.39
N GLY A 135 -13.34 41.57 -29.40
CA GLY A 135 -12.72 40.98 -28.21
C GLY A 135 -11.33 40.42 -28.47
N PRO A 136 -10.63 39.94 -27.44
CA PRO A 136 -9.20 39.59 -27.55
C PRO A 136 -8.93 38.27 -28.28
N GLY A 137 -9.80 37.27 -28.15
CA GLY A 137 -9.58 35.95 -28.77
C GLY A 137 -10.30 35.77 -30.10
N ASP A 138 -9.64 35.08 -31.04
CA ASP A 138 -10.22 34.61 -32.30
C ASP A 138 -11.18 33.44 -32.03
N ARG A 139 -12.46 33.77 -31.80
CA ARG A 139 -13.54 32.82 -31.56
C ARG A 139 -14.56 32.89 -32.69
N THR A 140 -15.24 31.79 -32.94
CA THR A 140 -16.34 31.74 -33.91
C THR A 140 -17.37 32.83 -33.61
N GLY A 141 -17.57 33.76 -34.54
CA GLY A 141 -18.51 34.87 -34.41
C GLY A 141 -17.89 36.19 -33.90
N VAL A 142 -16.60 36.25 -33.60
CA VAL A 142 -15.89 37.50 -33.30
C VAL A 142 -15.44 38.14 -34.62
N ASP A 143 -15.90 39.36 -34.88
CA ASP A 143 -15.60 40.09 -36.12
C ASP A 143 -14.30 40.90 -36.03
N LEU A 144 -14.03 41.46 -34.85
CA LEU A 144 -12.91 42.36 -34.57
C LEU A 144 -12.02 41.73 -33.48
N VAL A 145 -11.02 40.93 -33.90
CA VAL A 145 -10.09 40.27 -32.98
C VAL A 145 -9.00 41.27 -32.54
N TRP A 146 -9.15 41.85 -31.36
CA TRP A 146 -8.32 42.93 -30.83
C TRP A 146 -7.62 42.49 -29.54
N GLN A 147 -6.41 41.92 -29.66
CA GLN A 147 -5.65 41.34 -28.54
C GLN A 147 -5.05 42.38 -27.58
N ASP A 148 -4.36 43.37 -28.15
CA ASP A 148 -3.57 44.36 -27.40
C ASP A 148 -4.29 45.68 -27.00
N PRO A 149 -5.34 46.14 -27.70
CA PRO A 149 -6.04 47.38 -27.32
C PRO A 149 -6.65 47.34 -25.92
N VAL A 150 -6.53 48.45 -25.18
CA VAL A 150 -7.12 48.61 -23.84
C VAL A 150 -8.41 49.44 -23.86
N TYR A 151 -8.71 50.09 -24.99
CA TYR A 151 -9.98 50.71 -25.26
C TYR A 151 -10.26 50.75 -26.77
N GLY A 152 -11.51 51.01 -27.14
CA GLY A 152 -11.88 51.33 -28.52
C GLY A 152 -12.67 52.62 -28.58
N HIS A 153 -12.40 53.43 -29.60
CA HIS A 153 -13.41 54.35 -30.10
C HIS A 153 -14.27 53.56 -31.08
N PHE A 154 -15.56 53.43 -30.85
CA PHE A 154 -16.44 52.60 -31.68
C PHE A 154 -17.47 53.43 -32.43
N GLY A 155 -17.93 52.90 -33.56
CA GLY A 155 -19.05 53.47 -34.30
C GLY A 155 -19.22 52.80 -35.65
N ILE A 156 -19.53 53.57 -36.69
CA ILE A 156 -19.77 53.05 -38.04
C ILE A 156 -18.91 53.75 -39.11
N ASP A 157 -18.67 53.02 -40.20
CA ASP A 157 -18.23 53.59 -41.46
C ASP A 157 -19.38 53.54 -42.47
N LEU A 158 -19.63 54.66 -43.16
CA LEU A 158 -20.38 54.68 -44.41
C LEU A 158 -19.38 54.60 -45.57
N VAL A 159 -19.46 53.57 -46.40
CA VAL A 159 -18.50 53.25 -47.47
C VAL A 159 -19.17 53.37 -48.84
N GLY A 160 -18.46 53.88 -49.84
CA GLY A 160 -18.96 53.98 -51.21
C GLY A 160 -19.19 55.42 -51.68
N PRO A 161 -20.11 55.65 -52.65
CA PRO A 161 -20.30 56.95 -53.28
C PRO A 161 -20.59 58.09 -52.28
N SER A 162 -20.04 59.28 -52.52
CA SER A 162 -20.32 60.48 -51.71
C SER A 162 -21.57 61.23 -52.20
N GLY A 163 -22.17 62.05 -51.35
CA GLY A 163 -23.36 62.86 -51.62
C GLY A 163 -24.67 62.30 -51.07
N GLY A 164 -24.64 61.13 -50.42
CA GLY A 164 -25.79 60.54 -49.73
C GLY A 164 -26.04 61.16 -48.35
N LEU A 165 -27.31 61.24 -47.95
CA LEU A 165 -27.77 61.57 -46.60
C LEU A 165 -28.20 60.27 -45.89
N VAL A 166 -27.64 60.01 -44.72
CA VAL A 166 -27.92 58.82 -43.90
C VAL A 166 -28.26 59.26 -42.48
N ARG A 167 -29.34 58.73 -41.92
CA ARG A 167 -29.63 58.87 -40.48
C ARG A 167 -29.12 57.67 -39.71
N VAL A 168 -28.52 57.94 -38.56
CA VAL A 168 -27.94 56.97 -37.65
C VAL A 168 -28.63 57.14 -36.30
N ASP A 169 -29.21 56.05 -35.82
CA ASP A 169 -29.73 55.93 -34.46
C ASP A 169 -28.58 55.75 -33.46
N ASP A 170 -28.86 56.02 -32.19
CA ASP A 170 -27.87 55.88 -31.11
C ASP A 170 -27.17 54.51 -31.19
N ILE A 171 -25.83 54.53 -31.14
CA ILE A 171 -25.03 53.31 -31.20
C ILE A 171 -25.05 52.66 -29.83
N VAL A 172 -25.34 51.36 -29.81
CA VAL A 172 -25.45 50.58 -28.57
C VAL A 172 -24.21 49.69 -28.45
N ILE A 173 -23.57 49.69 -27.28
CA ILE A 173 -22.46 48.78 -26.96
C ILE A 173 -22.78 47.98 -25.71
N GLU A 174 -22.84 46.67 -25.85
CA GLU A 174 -23.23 45.74 -24.79
C GLU A 174 -22.12 44.73 -24.49
N ASP A 175 -22.02 44.32 -23.23
CA ASP A 175 -21.20 43.17 -22.85
C ASP A 175 -21.83 41.87 -23.39
N TYR A 176 -21.10 41.21 -24.28
CA TYR A 176 -21.47 39.98 -24.97
C TYR A 176 -20.62 38.76 -24.52
N THR A 177 -19.82 38.92 -23.47
CA THR A 177 -18.91 37.89 -22.94
C THR A 177 -19.62 36.60 -22.55
N LEU A 178 -20.87 36.69 -22.08
CA LEU A 178 -21.63 35.54 -21.58
C LEU A 178 -21.86 34.46 -22.65
N VAL A 179 -21.87 34.82 -23.93
CA VAL A 179 -22.05 33.87 -25.04
C VAL A 179 -20.82 32.96 -25.21
N PHE A 180 -19.63 33.45 -24.87
CA PHE A 180 -18.37 32.70 -24.96
C PHE A 180 -17.99 31.99 -23.65
N LEU A 181 -18.79 32.12 -22.60
CA LEU A 181 -18.45 31.63 -21.25
C LEU A 181 -18.27 30.11 -21.18
N ARG A 182 -19.03 29.34 -21.95
CA ARG A 182 -18.93 27.86 -21.98
C ARG A 182 -17.62 27.37 -22.59
N GLU A 183 -17.08 28.09 -23.56
CA GLU A 183 -15.77 27.79 -24.15
C GLU A 183 -14.61 28.33 -23.30
N LEU A 184 -14.88 29.23 -22.36
CA LEU A 184 -13.91 29.75 -21.40
C LEU A 184 -13.76 28.84 -20.16
N ILE A 185 -14.78 28.03 -19.85
CA ILE A 185 -14.79 27.14 -18.69
C ILE A 185 -14.41 25.72 -19.13
N SER A 186 -13.22 25.27 -18.73
CA SER A 186 -12.73 23.91 -18.98
C SER A 186 -13.35 22.86 -18.02
N MET A 187 -14.67 22.94 -17.80
CA MET A 187 -15.40 21.99 -16.94
C MET A 187 -16.69 21.49 -17.61
N VAL A 188 -17.11 20.28 -17.21
CA VAL A 188 -18.36 19.62 -17.62
C VAL A 188 -19.12 19.20 -16.36
N ASP A 189 -20.28 19.81 -16.12
CA ASP A 189 -21.11 19.52 -14.94
C ASP A 189 -22.00 18.31 -15.20
N VAL A 190 -22.01 17.31 -14.31
CA VAL A 190 -22.85 16.11 -14.44
C VAL A 190 -24.35 16.44 -14.49
N VAL A 191 -24.79 17.56 -13.90
CA VAL A 191 -26.19 18.01 -13.91
C VAL A 191 -26.63 18.45 -15.31
N ASP A 192 -25.71 19.01 -16.11
CA ASP A 192 -25.99 19.36 -17.52
C ASP A 192 -26.30 18.11 -18.37
N TYR A 193 -25.93 16.92 -17.88
CA TYR A 193 -26.16 15.62 -18.52
C TYR A 193 -27.29 14.82 -17.85
N GLY A 194 -28.08 15.46 -16.99
CA GLY A 194 -29.29 14.91 -16.41
C GLY A 194 -29.14 14.31 -15.00
N ALA A 195 -27.97 14.44 -14.38
CA ALA A 195 -27.81 14.07 -12.98
C ALA A 195 -28.66 14.97 -12.08
N ARG A 196 -29.29 14.42 -11.03
CA ARG A 196 -30.16 15.16 -10.12
C ARG A 196 -29.51 15.48 -8.78
N GLY A 197 -28.66 14.59 -8.26
CA GLY A 197 -28.02 14.81 -6.97
C GLY A 197 -28.98 14.78 -5.77
N ASP A 198 -30.14 14.11 -5.90
CA ASP A 198 -31.19 14.04 -4.87
C ASP A 198 -31.06 12.85 -3.90
N GLY A 199 -30.03 12.02 -4.08
CA GLY A 199 -29.74 10.80 -3.32
C GLY A 199 -30.59 9.58 -3.67
N THR A 200 -31.55 9.71 -4.58
CA THR A 200 -32.54 8.66 -4.90
C THR A 200 -32.56 8.28 -6.38
N THR A 201 -32.42 9.25 -7.28
CA THR A 201 -32.37 9.05 -8.72
C THR A 201 -31.04 8.40 -9.12
N ASP A 202 -31.09 7.42 -10.03
CA ASP A 202 -29.86 6.80 -10.55
C ASP A 202 -29.17 7.75 -11.54
N ASP A 203 -28.08 8.35 -11.11
CA ASP A 203 -27.29 9.35 -11.84
C ASP A 203 -26.15 8.72 -12.67
N SER A 204 -26.03 7.38 -12.68
CA SER A 204 -24.91 6.67 -13.35
C SER A 204 -24.76 7.03 -14.83
N ALA A 205 -25.89 7.06 -15.57
CA ALA A 205 -25.87 7.37 -16.99
C ALA A 205 -25.45 8.81 -17.29
N ALA A 206 -25.76 9.75 -16.39
CA ALA A 206 -25.37 11.14 -16.53
C ALA A 206 -23.86 11.33 -16.32
N PHE A 207 -23.26 10.58 -15.39
CA PHE A 207 -21.81 10.58 -15.17
C PHE A 207 -21.04 10.07 -16.40
N GLU A 208 -21.47 8.94 -16.98
CA GLU A 208 -20.88 8.38 -18.21
C GLU A 208 -21.05 9.33 -19.40
N ALA A 209 -22.21 9.98 -19.53
CA ALA A 209 -22.46 10.96 -20.58
C ALA A 209 -21.60 12.23 -20.42
N ALA A 210 -21.38 12.69 -19.19
CA ALA A 210 -20.49 13.80 -18.89
C ALA A 210 -19.02 13.43 -19.21
N ASP A 211 -18.57 12.22 -18.86
CA ASP A 211 -17.22 11.75 -19.19
C ASP A 211 -17.00 11.66 -20.70
N ALA A 212 -17.95 11.08 -21.44
CA ALA A 212 -17.90 11.01 -22.89
C ALA A 212 -17.83 12.39 -23.56
N ALA A 213 -18.42 13.42 -22.92
CA ALA A 213 -18.43 14.78 -23.44
C ALA A 213 -17.28 15.66 -22.92
N ALA A 214 -16.54 15.23 -21.90
CA ALA A 214 -15.48 16.01 -21.28
C ALA A 214 -14.39 16.39 -22.29
N ASP A 215 -13.99 15.48 -23.18
CA ASP A 215 -13.01 15.71 -24.25
C ASP A 215 -11.74 16.44 -23.75
N GLY A 216 -11.21 15.97 -22.62
CA GLY A 216 -10.03 16.55 -21.95
C GLY A 216 -10.32 17.63 -20.90
N ARG A 217 -11.58 18.05 -20.75
CA ARG A 217 -12.03 18.94 -19.66
C ARG A 217 -12.23 18.17 -18.35
N GLU A 218 -12.33 18.89 -17.25
CA GLU A 218 -12.61 18.31 -15.93
C GLU A 218 -14.11 18.16 -15.70
N ILE A 219 -14.54 17.00 -15.21
CA ILE A 219 -15.92 16.77 -14.77
C ILE A 219 -16.12 17.43 -13.41
N LEU A 220 -17.18 18.21 -13.25
CA LEU A 220 -17.62 18.76 -11.98
C LEU A 220 -18.82 17.96 -11.47
N VAL A 221 -18.71 17.45 -10.25
CA VAL A 221 -19.84 16.93 -9.47
C VAL A 221 -20.21 18.01 -8.44
N PRO A 222 -21.25 18.83 -8.70
CA PRO A 222 -21.60 19.95 -7.82
C PRO A 222 -22.17 19.46 -6.49
N ASP A 223 -22.50 20.38 -5.57
CA ASP A 223 -23.14 20.04 -4.30
C ASP A 223 -24.43 19.20 -4.50
N GLY A 224 -24.58 18.14 -3.69
CA GLY A 224 -25.66 17.15 -3.85
C GLY A 224 -25.22 15.74 -3.45
N THR A 225 -26.15 14.78 -3.49
CA THR A 225 -25.86 13.35 -3.32
C THR A 225 -26.27 12.58 -4.57
N PHE A 226 -25.31 12.04 -5.30
CA PHE A 226 -25.53 11.37 -6.58
C PHE A 226 -25.53 9.85 -6.38
N ARG A 227 -26.66 9.20 -6.62
CA ARG A 227 -26.75 7.74 -6.47
C ARG A 227 -26.30 7.09 -7.77
N LEU A 228 -25.19 6.38 -7.73
CA LEU A 228 -24.67 5.59 -8.84
C LEU A 228 -25.12 4.13 -8.65
N ALA A 229 -26.24 3.73 -9.25
CA ALA A 229 -26.76 2.36 -9.10
C ALA A 229 -26.22 1.37 -10.16
N GLN A 230 -25.36 1.83 -11.07
CA GLN A 230 -24.62 1.00 -12.04
C GLN A 230 -23.10 1.12 -11.83
N ASP A 231 -22.34 0.31 -12.57
CA ASP A 231 -20.91 0.51 -12.73
C ASP A 231 -20.66 1.82 -13.49
N VAL A 232 -19.71 2.63 -13.02
CA VAL A 232 -19.32 3.90 -13.62
C VAL A 232 -17.80 3.93 -13.75
N SER A 233 -17.30 4.26 -14.94
CA SER A 233 -15.87 4.39 -15.24
C SER A 233 -15.60 5.77 -15.83
N ILE A 234 -14.80 6.57 -15.13
CA ILE A 234 -14.48 7.94 -15.50
C ILE A 234 -13.03 8.01 -15.97
N LYS A 235 -12.84 8.41 -17.23
CA LYS A 235 -11.52 8.58 -17.85
C LYS A 235 -10.96 9.97 -17.66
N SER A 236 -11.85 10.95 -17.62
CA SER A 236 -11.51 12.35 -17.50
C SER A 236 -11.13 12.69 -16.06
N LYS A 237 -10.50 13.86 -15.86
CA LYS A 237 -10.35 14.39 -14.51
C LYS A 237 -11.73 14.67 -13.94
N ILE A 238 -11.91 14.43 -12.65
CA ILE A 238 -13.18 14.68 -11.96
C ILE A 238 -12.92 15.38 -10.63
N ARG A 239 -13.77 16.35 -10.30
CA ARG A 239 -13.79 17.06 -9.04
C ARG A 239 -15.14 16.86 -8.35
N PHE A 240 -15.09 16.50 -7.07
CA PHE A 240 -16.28 16.33 -6.24
C PHE A 240 -16.46 17.50 -5.28
N GLU A 241 -17.53 18.27 -5.46
CA GLU A 241 -18.08 19.18 -4.43
C GLU A 241 -19.17 18.47 -3.63
N GLY A 242 -20.04 17.72 -4.32
CA GLY A 242 -21.04 16.84 -3.73
C GLY A 242 -20.51 15.45 -3.36
N ARG A 243 -21.42 14.51 -3.13
CA ARG A 243 -21.10 13.12 -2.73
C ARG A 243 -21.75 12.11 -3.64
N VAL A 244 -21.16 10.92 -3.73
CA VAL A 244 -21.75 9.76 -4.41
C VAL A 244 -22.15 8.69 -3.40
N THR A 245 -23.20 7.95 -3.74
CA THR A 245 -23.55 6.69 -3.04
C THR A 245 -23.64 5.59 -4.09
N GLN A 246 -23.16 4.39 -3.75
CA GLN A 246 -23.09 3.30 -4.71
C GLN A 246 -23.23 1.95 -3.98
N PRO A 247 -24.05 1.00 -4.46
CA PRO A 247 -24.14 -0.35 -3.90
C PRO A 247 -22.79 -1.08 -3.93
N ASP A 248 -22.58 -2.02 -3.01
CA ASP A 248 -21.29 -2.73 -2.87
C ASP A 248 -20.89 -3.52 -4.12
N ASP A 249 -21.87 -4.03 -4.88
CA ASP A 249 -21.66 -4.81 -6.11
C ASP A 249 -21.43 -3.93 -7.36
N LYS A 250 -21.46 -2.60 -7.23
CA LYS A 250 -21.24 -1.64 -8.32
C LYS A 250 -19.92 -0.93 -8.18
N ARG A 251 -19.27 -0.57 -9.28
CA ARG A 251 -17.89 -0.05 -9.29
C ARG A 251 -17.88 1.42 -9.65
N LEU A 252 -17.00 2.19 -9.00
CA LEU A 252 -16.59 3.51 -9.45
C LEU A 252 -15.11 3.43 -9.79
N ILE A 253 -14.79 3.45 -11.08
CA ILE A 253 -13.41 3.39 -11.57
C ILE A 253 -13.01 4.80 -11.99
N LEU A 254 -11.98 5.36 -11.35
CA LEU A 254 -11.40 6.66 -11.71
C LEU A 254 -10.05 6.40 -12.35
N GLU A 255 -9.92 6.54 -13.68
CA GLU A 255 -8.65 6.28 -14.37
C GLU A 255 -7.66 7.45 -14.16
N ASN A 256 -8.14 8.69 -14.09
CA ASN A 256 -7.33 9.87 -13.82
C ASN A 256 -7.53 10.35 -12.38
N GLY A 257 -6.50 10.24 -11.55
CA GLY A 257 -6.60 10.53 -10.11
C GLY A 257 -6.97 9.32 -9.25
N PHE A 258 -6.54 8.11 -9.61
CA PHE A 258 -6.76 6.91 -8.81
C PHE A 258 -5.95 6.93 -7.50
N ASP A 259 -6.51 7.53 -6.47
CA ASP A 259 -5.97 7.55 -5.12
C ASP A 259 -7.08 7.65 -4.05
N LEU A 260 -6.74 7.33 -2.80
CA LEU A 260 -7.75 7.32 -1.73
C LEU A 260 -8.36 8.70 -1.46
N ARG A 261 -7.62 9.80 -1.71
CA ARG A 261 -8.12 11.15 -1.45
C ARG A 261 -9.30 11.48 -2.35
N LEU A 262 -9.20 11.18 -3.64
CA LEU A 262 -10.29 11.45 -4.57
C LEU A 262 -11.53 10.60 -4.25
N TYR A 263 -11.35 9.34 -3.84
CA TYR A 263 -12.46 8.52 -3.35
C TYR A 263 -13.07 9.07 -2.05
N MET A 264 -12.28 9.66 -1.17
CA MET A 264 -12.80 10.33 0.03
C MET A 264 -13.59 11.59 -0.30
N GLU A 265 -13.15 12.38 -1.29
CA GLU A 265 -13.92 13.53 -1.79
C GLU A 265 -15.27 13.07 -2.37
N ALA A 266 -15.27 11.95 -3.09
CA ALA A 266 -16.47 11.35 -3.66
C ALA A 266 -17.44 10.80 -2.59
N PHE A 267 -16.97 9.99 -1.63
CA PHE A 267 -17.86 9.28 -0.69
C PHE A 267 -18.07 10.00 0.65
N GLY A 268 -17.13 10.85 1.08
CA GLY A 268 -17.19 11.56 2.36
C GLY A 268 -16.96 10.69 3.61
N ASP A 269 -16.70 9.39 3.44
CA ASP A 269 -16.42 8.42 4.50
C ASP A 269 -15.14 7.66 4.18
N GLU A 270 -14.19 7.61 5.13
CA GLU A 270 -12.85 7.01 4.94
C GLU A 270 -12.93 5.51 4.63
N GLU A 271 -13.79 4.77 5.35
CA GLU A 271 -13.91 3.32 5.22
C GLU A 271 -14.56 2.96 3.88
N GLN A 272 -15.67 3.63 3.53
CA GLN A 272 -16.36 3.42 2.25
C GLN A 272 -15.51 3.83 1.06
N ALA A 273 -14.78 4.96 1.17
CA ALA A 273 -13.83 5.39 0.15
C ALA A 273 -12.75 4.32 -0.09
N PHE A 274 -12.18 3.75 0.97
CA PHE A 274 -11.20 2.68 0.85
C PHE A 274 -11.79 1.42 0.22
N ARG A 275 -12.98 0.98 0.65
CA ARG A 275 -13.69 -0.17 0.06
C ARG A 275 -13.84 -0.02 -1.45
N LYS A 276 -14.27 1.16 -1.90
CA LYS A 276 -14.48 1.47 -3.32
C LYS A 276 -13.19 1.65 -4.11
N ALA A 277 -12.17 2.29 -3.54
CA ALA A 277 -10.86 2.42 -4.16
C ALA A 277 -10.19 1.04 -4.33
N TYR A 278 -10.31 0.17 -3.32
CA TYR A 278 -9.83 -1.22 -3.40
C TYR A 278 -10.64 -2.04 -4.43
N GLN A 279 -11.96 -1.86 -4.50
CA GLN A 279 -12.78 -2.49 -5.54
C GLN A 279 -12.30 -2.11 -6.95
N ALA A 280 -12.01 -0.83 -7.18
CA ALA A 280 -11.48 -0.36 -8.46
C ALA A 280 -10.08 -0.90 -8.77
N LEU A 281 -9.19 -1.01 -7.76
CA LEU A 281 -7.86 -1.62 -7.90
C LEU A 281 -7.93 -3.01 -8.55
N LEU A 282 -8.94 -3.81 -8.20
CA LEU A 282 -9.11 -5.17 -8.71
C LEU A 282 -9.77 -5.25 -10.10
N ASN A 283 -10.33 -4.15 -10.61
CA ASN A 283 -11.20 -4.13 -11.78
C ASN A 283 -10.69 -3.24 -12.94
N PHE A 284 -9.38 -3.29 -13.22
CA PHE A 284 -8.73 -2.61 -14.36
C PHE A 284 -8.88 -1.08 -14.37
N SER A 285 -8.38 -0.41 -13.32
CA SER A 285 -8.24 1.05 -13.29
C SER A 285 -7.06 1.60 -14.11
N ASP A 286 -6.40 0.80 -14.96
CA ASP A 286 -5.06 1.05 -15.53
C ASP A 286 -3.91 1.25 -14.51
N HIS A 287 -4.20 1.17 -13.21
CA HIS A 287 -3.22 1.29 -12.13
C HIS A 287 -2.86 -0.05 -11.49
N GLU A 288 -1.58 -0.21 -11.15
CA GLU A 288 -1.09 -1.39 -10.41
C GLU A 288 -1.22 -1.24 -8.88
N SER A 289 -1.30 0.00 -8.40
CA SER A 289 -1.26 0.36 -6.99
C SER A 289 -2.34 1.37 -6.61
N LEU A 290 -2.96 1.18 -5.44
CA LEU A 290 -3.74 2.20 -4.74
C LEU A 290 -2.83 2.95 -3.76
N ASP A 291 -2.66 4.26 -3.99
CA ASP A 291 -2.01 5.17 -3.04
C ASP A 291 -3.04 5.68 -2.02
N MET A 292 -2.77 5.50 -0.73
CA MET A 292 -3.60 6.01 0.35
C MET A 292 -3.28 7.48 0.72
N CYS A 293 -2.29 8.11 0.08
CA CYS A 293 -1.94 9.53 0.24
C CYS A 293 -1.60 9.97 1.67
N GLY A 294 -1.03 9.07 2.49
CA GLY A 294 -0.75 9.28 3.90
C GLY A 294 -1.99 9.35 4.78
N ILE A 295 -3.16 8.98 4.24
CA ILE A 295 -4.44 9.05 4.94
C ILE A 295 -4.55 7.89 5.92
N ARG A 296 -5.16 8.22 7.07
CA ARG A 296 -5.58 7.25 8.07
C ARG A 296 -7.02 6.85 7.81
N VAL A 297 -7.29 5.54 7.76
CA VAL A 297 -8.62 4.96 7.65
C VAL A 297 -9.01 4.36 9.00
N THR A 298 -10.07 4.90 9.60
CA THR A 298 -10.64 4.32 10.83
C THR A 298 -11.67 3.25 10.48
N LEU A 299 -11.37 1.99 10.79
CA LEU A 299 -12.25 0.86 10.53
C LEU A 299 -13.21 0.64 11.70
N THR A 300 -14.50 0.53 11.41
CA THR A 300 -15.55 0.31 12.42
C THR A 300 -15.62 -1.14 12.90
N GLU A 301 -15.11 -2.08 12.10
CA GLU A 301 -14.99 -3.52 12.37
C GLU A 301 -13.90 -4.13 11.48
N PRO A 302 -13.55 -5.42 11.62
CA PRO A 302 -12.64 -6.07 10.68
C PRO A 302 -13.07 -5.90 9.22
N LEU A 303 -12.16 -5.41 8.39
CA LEU A 303 -12.45 -5.20 6.98
C LEU A 303 -12.30 -6.50 6.21
N ASP A 304 -13.42 -7.11 5.82
CA ASP A 304 -13.43 -8.19 4.83
C ASP A 304 -13.03 -7.62 3.47
N MET A 305 -11.80 -7.92 3.07
CA MET A 305 -11.20 -7.43 1.83
C MET A 305 -11.87 -8.05 0.61
N GLN A 306 -12.36 -9.28 0.69
CA GLN A 306 -13.05 -9.92 -0.42
C GLN A 306 -14.44 -9.30 -0.63
N ALA A 307 -15.14 -8.97 0.45
CA ALA A 307 -16.45 -8.33 0.39
C ALA A 307 -16.43 -6.94 -0.27
N CYS A 308 -15.26 -6.33 -0.45
CA CYS A 308 -15.11 -5.09 -1.22
C CYS A 308 -15.34 -5.30 -2.74
N ASP A 309 -15.17 -6.51 -3.27
CA ASP A 309 -15.60 -6.91 -4.62
C ASP A 309 -16.31 -8.27 -4.55
N PRO A 310 -17.60 -8.31 -4.15
CA PRO A 310 -18.31 -9.56 -3.82
C PRO A 310 -18.30 -10.62 -4.92
N GLY A 311 -18.20 -10.20 -6.19
CA GLY A 311 -18.14 -11.10 -7.35
C GLY A 311 -16.79 -11.77 -7.57
N ARG A 312 -15.76 -11.43 -6.78
CA ARG A 312 -14.38 -11.87 -6.99
C ARG A 312 -13.85 -12.62 -5.79
N THR A 313 -13.83 -13.95 -5.87
CA THR A 313 -13.28 -14.82 -4.82
C THR A 313 -11.86 -15.29 -5.11
N ILE A 314 -11.38 -15.14 -6.35
CA ILE A 314 -10.01 -15.47 -6.77
C ILE A 314 -9.38 -14.27 -7.47
N TYR A 315 -8.12 -13.97 -7.13
CA TYR A 315 -7.35 -12.94 -7.82
C TYR A 315 -5.86 -13.28 -7.89
N ALA A 316 -5.27 -13.17 -9.08
CA ALA A 316 -3.90 -13.65 -9.33
C ALA A 316 -3.01 -12.70 -10.14
N THR A 317 -3.35 -11.41 -10.16
CA THR A 317 -2.53 -10.36 -10.80
C THR A 317 -1.91 -9.49 -9.71
N ARG A 318 -0.67 -9.04 -9.91
CA ARG A 318 -0.02 -8.16 -8.93
C ARG A 318 -0.80 -6.88 -8.67
N ARG A 319 -1.08 -6.60 -7.40
CA ARG A 319 -1.68 -5.34 -6.91
C ARG A 319 -1.05 -4.89 -5.61
N VAL A 320 -1.01 -3.57 -5.41
CA VAL A 320 -0.39 -2.93 -4.24
C VAL A 320 -1.38 -1.98 -3.58
N VAL A 321 -1.45 -2.01 -2.25
CA VAL A 321 -2.02 -0.91 -1.45
C VAL A 321 -0.87 -0.29 -0.65
N ARG A 322 -0.78 1.04 -0.63
CA ARG A 322 0.39 1.72 -0.05
C ARG A 322 0.15 3.08 0.59
N ASN A 323 1.15 3.54 1.36
CA ASN A 323 1.31 4.92 1.83
C ASN A 323 0.12 5.43 2.67
N GLY A 324 -0.13 4.82 3.83
CA GLY A 324 -1.28 5.18 4.68
C GLY A 324 -1.30 4.49 6.04
N GLN A 325 -2.43 4.59 6.73
CA GLN A 325 -2.60 3.98 8.06
C GLN A 325 -3.99 3.37 8.23
N PHE A 326 -4.06 2.23 8.91
CA PHE A 326 -5.33 1.65 9.39
C PHE A 326 -5.38 1.66 10.91
N GLN A 327 -6.55 1.95 11.47
CA GLN A 327 -6.79 1.84 12.92
C GLN A 327 -8.20 1.34 13.24
N PRO A 328 -8.41 0.65 14.38
CA PRO A 328 -9.73 0.24 14.81
C PRO A 328 -10.46 1.39 15.52
N ALA A 329 -11.75 1.53 15.23
CA ALA A 329 -12.65 2.39 15.98
C ALA A 329 -12.79 1.92 17.44
N ASN A 330 -13.19 2.82 18.34
CA ASN A 330 -13.42 2.49 19.73
C ASN A 330 -14.82 1.92 19.97
N ASN A 331 -15.02 0.65 19.63
CA ASN A 331 -16.28 -0.08 19.84
C ASN A 331 -16.03 -1.57 20.15
N THR A 332 -17.10 -2.35 20.31
CA THR A 332 -17.06 -3.78 20.66
C THR A 332 -16.95 -4.73 19.45
N ASN A 333 -16.95 -4.23 18.22
CA ASN A 333 -16.86 -5.08 17.01
C ASN A 333 -15.49 -5.80 16.92
N TRP A 334 -14.51 -5.32 17.67
CA TRP A 334 -13.15 -5.87 17.80
C TRP A 334 -13.01 -6.96 18.87
N ASP A 335 -14.09 -7.34 19.54
CA ASP A 335 -14.07 -8.42 20.53
C ASP A 335 -13.86 -9.79 19.88
N THR A 336 -12.93 -10.56 20.47
CA THR A 336 -12.56 -11.90 20.00
C THR A 336 -13.74 -12.86 20.20
N THR A 337 -14.07 -13.66 19.18
CA THR A 337 -15.10 -14.70 19.32
C THR A 337 -14.45 -16.00 19.78
N SER A 338 -14.91 -16.57 20.90
CA SER A 338 -14.37 -17.82 21.45
C SER A 338 -15.46 -18.88 21.59
N VAL A 339 -15.20 -20.08 21.09
CA VAL A 339 -16.14 -21.21 21.10
C VAL A 339 -15.39 -22.48 21.53
N THR A 340 -16.03 -23.34 22.32
CA THR A 340 -15.54 -24.70 22.58
C THR A 340 -16.48 -25.71 21.93
N SER A 341 -15.93 -26.76 21.31
CA SER A 341 -16.74 -27.81 20.69
C SER A 341 -16.08 -29.18 20.79
N GLY A 342 -16.91 -30.20 20.97
CA GLY A 342 -16.52 -31.60 20.89
C GLY A 342 -16.35 -32.02 19.43
N ALA A 343 -15.21 -32.65 19.11
CA ALA A 343 -14.93 -33.16 17.78
C ALA A 343 -14.08 -34.43 17.83
N ASN A 344 -14.09 -35.19 16.73
CA ASN A 344 -13.24 -36.35 16.53
C ASN A 344 -12.08 -36.00 15.60
N TYR A 345 -10.88 -36.45 15.96
CA TYR A 345 -9.68 -36.37 15.12
C TYR A 345 -9.15 -37.79 14.83
N SER A 346 -8.64 -37.99 13.61
CA SER A 346 -8.06 -39.27 13.16
C SER A 346 -6.73 -39.03 12.48
N LEU A 347 -5.77 -39.94 12.68
CA LEU A 347 -4.45 -39.90 12.03
C LEU A 347 -4.53 -40.16 10.51
N THR A 348 -5.63 -40.76 10.02
CA THR A 348 -5.83 -41.07 8.60
C THR A 348 -6.41 -39.93 7.78
N ASP A 349 -6.97 -38.90 8.44
CA ASP A 349 -7.46 -37.65 7.85
C ASP A 349 -7.02 -36.51 8.78
N ASP A 350 -5.71 -36.36 8.86
CA ASP A 350 -5.01 -35.63 9.92
C ASP A 350 -5.07 -34.11 9.79
N GLN A 351 -5.75 -33.59 8.78
CA GLN A 351 -6.07 -32.17 8.66
C GLN A 351 -7.57 -31.90 8.76
N ARG A 352 -8.35 -32.85 9.30
CA ARG A 352 -9.80 -32.70 9.45
C ARG A 352 -10.30 -33.11 10.82
N LEU A 353 -11.16 -32.27 11.38
CA LEU A 353 -12.04 -32.62 12.48
C LEU A 353 -13.40 -33.09 11.94
N THR A 354 -13.92 -34.18 12.50
CA THR A 354 -15.22 -34.76 12.13
C THR A 354 -16.15 -34.85 13.34
N ASN A 355 -17.45 -35.07 13.11
CA ASN A 355 -18.47 -35.11 14.17
C ASN A 355 -18.40 -33.90 15.10
N VAL A 356 -18.13 -32.72 14.53
CA VAL A 356 -17.99 -31.47 15.26
C VAL A 356 -19.36 -31.03 15.77
N ASP A 357 -19.47 -30.78 17.06
CA ASP A 357 -20.71 -30.28 17.68
C ASP A 357 -20.89 -28.79 17.34
N ASN A 358 -22.11 -28.37 16.97
CA ASN A 358 -22.44 -26.96 16.69
C ASN A 358 -21.46 -26.27 15.72
N VAL A 359 -21.00 -26.99 14.69
CA VAL A 359 -20.00 -26.51 13.70
C VAL A 359 -20.34 -25.15 13.09
N ALA A 360 -21.62 -24.81 12.94
CA ALA A 360 -22.08 -23.54 12.39
C ALA A 360 -21.60 -22.32 13.20
N ASN A 361 -21.33 -22.48 14.49
CA ASN A 361 -20.87 -21.41 15.39
C ASN A 361 -19.34 -21.22 15.37
N ILE A 362 -18.59 -22.07 14.66
CA ILE A 362 -17.12 -21.98 14.61
C ILE A 362 -16.71 -21.17 13.37
N PRO A 363 -16.09 -19.99 13.54
CA PRO A 363 -15.65 -19.18 12.41
C PRO A 363 -14.42 -19.78 11.70
N VAL A 364 -14.34 -19.62 10.38
CA VAL A 364 -13.10 -19.85 9.61
C VAL A 364 -12.03 -18.85 10.06
N GLY A 365 -10.77 -19.27 10.07
CA GLY A 365 -9.65 -18.48 10.58
C GLY A 365 -9.59 -18.41 12.12
N SER A 366 -10.31 -19.29 12.82
CA SER A 366 -10.18 -19.45 14.27
C SER A 366 -8.91 -20.23 14.62
N LEU A 367 -8.14 -19.75 15.60
CA LEU A 367 -7.06 -20.50 16.23
C LEU A 367 -7.64 -21.70 16.97
N VAL A 368 -7.08 -22.88 16.74
CA VAL A 368 -7.46 -24.14 17.40
C VAL A 368 -6.54 -24.36 18.59
N THR A 369 -7.12 -24.78 19.71
CA THR A 369 -6.39 -25.13 20.95
C THR A 369 -6.99 -26.40 21.54
N GLY A 370 -6.17 -27.18 22.24
CA GLY A 370 -6.59 -28.45 22.84
C GLY A 370 -5.41 -29.34 23.18
N SER A 371 -5.68 -30.51 23.77
CA SER A 371 -4.64 -31.52 23.97
C SER A 371 -4.15 -32.02 22.62
N GLY A 372 -2.84 -32.10 22.44
CA GLY A 372 -2.26 -32.56 21.18
C GLY A 372 -2.23 -31.54 20.04
N VAL A 373 -2.59 -30.28 20.30
CA VAL A 373 -2.61 -29.22 19.26
C VAL A 373 -1.31 -28.42 19.30
N GLY A 374 -0.62 -28.31 18.16
CA GLY A 374 0.56 -27.46 17.99
C GLY A 374 0.23 -25.96 18.09
N ARG A 375 1.25 -25.10 18.07
CA ARG A 375 1.00 -23.64 18.03
C ARG A 375 0.41 -23.25 16.68
N GLU A 376 -0.32 -22.14 16.61
CA GLU A 376 -0.73 -21.53 15.33
C GLU A 376 -1.40 -22.48 14.32
N VAL A 377 -2.17 -23.45 14.82
CA VAL A 377 -3.07 -24.29 14.01
C VAL A 377 -4.44 -23.61 13.91
N TYR A 378 -4.97 -23.49 12.70
CA TYR A 378 -6.20 -22.73 12.44
C TYR A 378 -7.24 -23.54 11.68
N VAL A 379 -8.50 -23.13 11.78
CA VAL A 379 -9.59 -23.60 10.91
C VAL A 379 -9.46 -22.95 9.54
N THR A 380 -9.31 -23.75 8.48
CA THR A 380 -9.21 -23.28 7.08
C THR A 380 -10.55 -23.27 6.35
N ALA A 381 -11.44 -24.23 6.68
CA ALA A 381 -12.76 -24.34 6.08
C ALA A 381 -13.74 -25.03 7.04
N ARG A 382 -15.04 -24.84 6.79
CA ARG A 382 -16.13 -25.48 7.56
C ARG A 382 -17.17 -26.09 6.65
N ASN A 383 -17.71 -27.25 7.04
CA ASN A 383 -18.88 -27.84 6.39
C ASN A 383 -19.95 -28.17 7.43
N VAL A 384 -21.06 -27.43 7.38
CA VAL A 384 -22.14 -27.56 8.35
C VAL A 384 -22.91 -28.87 8.17
N GLY A 385 -23.21 -29.26 6.93
CA GLY A 385 -23.98 -30.48 6.64
C GLY A 385 -23.23 -31.76 7.03
N ASN A 386 -21.92 -31.79 6.78
CA ASN A 386 -21.07 -32.96 7.11
C ASN A 386 -20.50 -32.90 8.54
N ARG A 387 -20.70 -31.80 9.27
CA ARG A 387 -20.14 -31.57 10.61
C ARG A 387 -18.62 -31.71 10.65
N THR A 388 -17.93 -31.06 9.71
CA THR A 388 -16.46 -31.10 9.60
C THR A 388 -15.83 -29.72 9.61
N LEU A 389 -14.59 -29.66 10.08
CA LEU A 389 -13.69 -28.52 9.95
C LEU A 389 -12.38 -28.99 9.33
N ASP A 390 -11.84 -28.21 8.40
CA ASP A 390 -10.49 -28.43 7.86
C ASP A 390 -9.49 -27.58 8.67
N LEU A 391 -8.28 -28.11 8.85
CA LEU A 391 -7.21 -27.54 9.68
C LEU A 391 -6.02 -27.10 8.83
N SER A 392 -5.26 -26.14 9.35
CA SER A 392 -4.05 -25.64 8.68
C SER A 392 -2.85 -26.58 8.80
N GLN A 393 -2.82 -27.42 9.84
CA GLN A 393 -1.76 -28.37 10.16
C GLN A 393 -2.32 -29.60 10.89
N PRO A 394 -1.60 -30.73 10.85
CA PRO A 394 -1.89 -31.89 11.70
C PRO A 394 -1.68 -31.65 13.20
N LEU A 395 -2.29 -32.51 14.01
CA LEU A 395 -2.25 -32.49 15.48
C LEU A 395 -1.43 -33.68 16.03
N TYR A 396 -0.49 -33.41 16.93
CA TYR A 396 0.54 -34.36 17.35
C TYR A 396 0.10 -35.45 18.34
N ASP A 397 -0.97 -35.22 19.12
CA ASP A 397 -1.46 -36.18 20.12
C ASP A 397 -2.94 -35.96 20.45
N ALA A 398 -3.78 -35.99 19.42
CA ALA A 398 -5.19 -35.60 19.51
C ALA A 398 -6.20 -36.68 19.09
N ALA A 399 -5.74 -37.90 18.79
CA ALA A 399 -6.57 -38.97 18.22
C ALA A 399 -7.78 -39.32 19.10
N GLY A 400 -8.94 -39.48 18.48
CA GLY A 400 -10.20 -39.76 19.15
C GLY A 400 -11.06 -38.51 19.35
N ARG A 401 -12.01 -38.59 20.29
CA ARG A 401 -12.95 -37.49 20.57
C ARG A 401 -12.49 -36.68 21.78
N GLN A 402 -12.39 -35.36 21.61
CA GLN A 402 -12.10 -34.43 22.70
C GLN A 402 -12.77 -33.08 22.48
N THR A 403 -12.65 -32.18 23.46
CA THR A 403 -13.12 -30.79 23.35
C THR A 403 -11.97 -29.91 22.88
N PHE A 404 -12.19 -29.15 21.82
CA PHE A 404 -11.27 -28.16 21.29
C PHE A 404 -11.79 -26.75 21.58
N GLY A 405 -10.87 -25.80 21.77
CA GLY A 405 -11.15 -24.37 21.80
C GLY A 405 -10.87 -23.73 20.43
N PHE A 406 -11.74 -22.83 20.01
CA PHE A 406 -11.69 -22.10 18.75
C PHE A 406 -11.78 -20.60 19.03
N THR A 407 -10.74 -19.85 18.67
CA THR A 407 -10.64 -18.42 18.95
C THR A 407 -10.48 -17.62 17.66
N ARG A 408 -11.48 -16.81 17.30
CA ARG A 408 -11.45 -15.94 16.13
C ARG A 408 -11.02 -14.52 16.52
N PHE A 409 -9.76 -14.20 16.26
CA PHE A 409 -9.23 -12.84 16.37
C PHE A 409 -9.85 -11.92 15.30
N LYS A 410 -9.81 -10.61 15.57
CA LYS A 410 -10.40 -9.55 14.74
C LYS A 410 -9.28 -8.75 14.09
N TYR A 411 -9.18 -8.78 12.76
CA TYR A 411 -8.04 -8.22 12.01
C TYR A 411 -8.42 -6.90 11.36
N LEU A 412 -7.49 -5.95 11.25
CA LEU A 412 -7.73 -4.71 10.49
C LEU A 412 -8.06 -5.07 9.04
N LEU A 413 -7.20 -5.85 8.39
CA LEU A 413 -7.46 -6.39 7.05
C LEU A 413 -7.63 -7.90 7.10
N ASP A 414 -8.81 -8.36 6.69
CA ASP A 414 -9.22 -9.75 6.69
C ASP A 414 -9.40 -10.25 5.25
N PHE A 415 -8.46 -11.06 4.77
CA PHE A 415 -8.50 -11.64 3.42
C PHE A 415 -9.13 -13.05 3.42
N SER A 416 -9.70 -13.53 4.54
CA SER A 416 -10.22 -14.90 4.61
C SER A 416 -11.48 -15.15 3.78
N GLY A 417 -12.14 -14.11 3.26
CA GLY A 417 -13.25 -14.23 2.31
C GLY A 417 -12.82 -14.67 0.90
N TYR A 418 -11.53 -14.53 0.53
CA TYR A 418 -11.03 -15.06 -0.74
C TYR A 418 -10.91 -16.59 -0.69
N ASP A 419 -11.06 -17.24 -1.84
CA ASP A 419 -10.65 -18.63 -2.03
C ASP A 419 -9.14 -18.73 -2.28
N ASP A 420 -8.61 -17.83 -3.13
CA ASP A 420 -7.21 -17.81 -3.56
C ASP A 420 -6.75 -16.39 -3.94
N LEU A 421 -5.72 -15.85 -3.28
CA LEU A 421 -5.17 -14.51 -3.54
C LEU A 421 -3.66 -14.57 -3.80
N LYS A 422 -3.22 -14.09 -4.97
CA LYS A 422 -1.81 -14.12 -5.38
C LYS A 422 -1.26 -12.74 -5.71
N GLN A 423 0.04 -12.58 -5.51
CA GLN A 423 0.82 -11.40 -5.90
C GLN A 423 0.34 -10.09 -5.26
N PHE A 424 -0.22 -10.15 -4.05
CA PHE A 424 -0.74 -8.98 -3.36
C PHE A 424 0.34 -8.35 -2.46
N VAL A 425 0.42 -7.02 -2.44
CA VAL A 425 1.46 -6.26 -1.72
C VAL A 425 0.83 -5.20 -0.82
N LEU A 426 1.32 -5.14 0.42
CA LEU A 426 1.10 -4.06 1.37
C LEU A 426 2.43 -3.35 1.57
N ASP A 427 2.48 -2.04 1.32
CA ASP A 427 3.71 -1.27 1.17
C ASP A 427 3.63 0.08 1.88
N ASP A 428 4.55 0.40 2.79
CA ASP A 428 4.56 1.70 3.50
C ASP A 428 3.23 2.02 4.21
N ILE A 429 2.70 1.05 4.96
CA ILE A 429 1.46 1.18 5.73
C ILE A 429 1.74 0.99 7.22
N GLU A 430 1.18 1.86 8.06
CA GLU A 430 1.06 1.58 9.49
C GLU A 430 -0.28 0.90 9.83
N PHE A 431 -0.19 -0.29 10.40
CA PHE A 431 -1.29 -1.01 11.02
C PHE A 431 -1.31 -0.66 12.52
N GLN A 432 -2.01 0.42 12.86
CA GLN A 432 -2.17 0.85 14.25
C GLN A 432 -3.28 0.03 14.89
N CYS A 433 -2.94 -1.07 15.53
CA CYS A 433 -3.91 -2.03 16.06
C CYS A 433 -4.46 -1.66 17.46
N ALA A 434 -3.88 -0.67 18.13
CA ALA A 434 -4.30 -0.07 19.40
C ALA A 434 -4.46 -1.04 20.58
N GLY A 435 -3.91 -2.26 20.52
CA GLY A 435 -4.21 -3.33 21.46
C GLY A 435 -5.65 -3.84 21.40
N LYS A 436 -6.40 -3.50 20.34
CA LYS A 436 -7.80 -3.86 20.11
C LYS A 436 -7.98 -4.85 18.97
N ALA A 437 -7.22 -4.67 17.90
CA ALA A 437 -7.25 -5.50 16.70
C ALA A 437 -5.97 -6.31 16.54
N SER A 438 -6.03 -7.34 15.71
CA SER A 438 -4.87 -7.93 15.04
C SER A 438 -4.61 -7.21 13.71
N GLY A 439 -3.44 -7.40 13.12
CA GLY A 439 -3.05 -6.70 11.88
C GLY A 439 -3.74 -7.28 10.65
N ILE A 440 -3.15 -8.33 10.09
CA ILE A 440 -3.52 -8.90 8.79
C ILE A 440 -3.84 -10.39 8.94
N LEU A 441 -4.93 -10.84 8.31
CA LEU A 441 -5.20 -12.26 8.08
C LEU A 441 -5.16 -12.56 6.60
N LEU A 442 -4.30 -13.51 6.20
CA LEU A 442 -4.18 -13.93 4.81
C LEU A 442 -5.35 -14.79 4.35
N ALA A 443 -5.55 -14.84 3.03
CA ALA A 443 -6.44 -15.78 2.36
C ALA A 443 -6.09 -17.26 2.67
N PRO A 444 -7.07 -18.19 2.61
CA PRO A 444 -6.86 -19.60 2.88
C PRO A 444 -5.91 -20.25 1.88
N ALA A 445 -5.90 -19.80 0.62
CA ALA A 445 -4.90 -20.15 -0.38
C ALA A 445 -4.34 -18.89 -1.06
N GLY A 446 -3.16 -19.02 -1.67
CA GLY A 446 -2.46 -17.88 -2.25
C GLY A 446 -1.02 -18.19 -2.62
N LEU A 447 -0.37 -17.19 -3.21
CA LEU A 447 1.03 -17.24 -3.61
C LEU A 447 1.62 -15.83 -3.65
N ILE A 448 2.76 -15.61 -2.99
CA ILE A 448 3.49 -14.32 -3.01
C ILE A 448 2.62 -13.19 -2.42
N PHE A 449 2.30 -13.30 -1.14
CA PHE A 449 1.80 -12.17 -0.36
C PHE A 449 3.00 -11.41 0.23
N HIS A 450 3.08 -10.10 0.02
CA HIS A 450 4.25 -9.31 0.41
C HIS A 450 3.84 -8.17 1.33
N VAL A 451 4.44 -8.12 2.51
CA VAL A 451 4.34 -6.97 3.42
C VAL A 451 5.72 -6.33 3.50
N ARG A 452 5.85 -5.07 3.11
CA ARG A 452 7.14 -4.39 3.12
C ARG A 452 7.07 -2.95 3.60
N ASP A 453 8.13 -2.50 4.25
CA ASP A 453 8.27 -1.12 4.72
C ASP A 453 7.11 -0.69 5.64
N CYS A 454 6.41 -1.65 6.26
CA CYS A 454 5.21 -1.43 7.06
C CYS A 454 5.51 -1.41 8.57
N PHE A 455 4.61 -0.78 9.33
CA PHE A 455 4.61 -0.81 10.79
C PHE A 455 3.43 -1.65 11.28
N ILE A 456 3.70 -2.68 12.09
CA ILE A 456 2.67 -3.45 12.79
C ILE A 456 2.69 -3.05 14.26
N THR A 457 1.88 -2.05 14.61
CA THR A 457 1.95 -1.35 15.89
C THR A 457 0.86 -1.85 16.83
N ARG A 458 1.29 -2.40 17.98
CA ARG A 458 0.45 -2.83 19.09
C ARG A 458 -0.69 -3.78 18.70
N PRO A 459 -0.46 -4.87 17.94
CA PRO A 459 -1.49 -5.88 17.75
C PRO A 459 -1.94 -6.46 19.09
N LYS A 460 -3.24 -6.72 19.23
CA LYS A 460 -3.83 -7.41 20.38
C LYS A 460 -3.34 -8.86 20.44
N ASP A 461 -3.54 -9.59 19.35
CA ASP A 461 -3.25 -11.03 19.29
C ASP A 461 -2.19 -11.38 18.24
N ARG A 462 -2.37 -10.97 16.97
CA ARG A 462 -1.46 -11.34 15.87
C ARG A 462 -1.09 -10.15 15.00
N GLY A 463 0.17 -10.10 14.57
CA GLY A 463 0.59 -9.16 13.53
C GLY A 463 0.11 -9.61 12.15
N ILE A 464 0.61 -10.75 11.66
CA ILE A 464 0.22 -11.36 10.38
C ILE A 464 -0.10 -12.83 10.60
N THR A 465 -1.32 -13.24 10.26
CA THR A 465 -1.78 -14.62 10.41
C THR A 465 -1.96 -15.30 9.06
N SER A 466 -1.33 -16.46 8.89
CA SER A 466 -1.73 -17.44 7.89
C SER A 466 -2.60 -18.50 8.55
N HIS A 467 -3.89 -18.52 8.23
CA HIS A 467 -4.80 -19.57 8.70
C HIS A 467 -4.87 -20.77 7.76
N GLY A 468 -4.29 -20.66 6.57
CA GLY A 468 -4.17 -21.73 5.58
C GLY A 468 -2.84 -21.62 4.84
N ARG A 469 -2.84 -21.88 3.53
CA ARG A 469 -1.67 -21.88 2.64
C ARG A 469 -1.46 -20.58 1.87
N GLY A 470 -2.22 -19.51 2.15
CA GLY A 470 -2.02 -18.18 1.54
C GLY A 470 -0.62 -17.60 1.70
N CYS A 471 0.14 -18.07 2.69
CA CYS A 471 1.53 -17.67 2.92
C CYS A 471 2.58 -18.35 2.02
N GLN A 472 2.20 -19.17 1.03
CA GLN A 472 3.17 -19.79 0.11
C GLN A 472 4.02 -18.70 -0.56
N GLY A 473 5.34 -18.74 -0.37
CA GLY A 473 6.26 -17.72 -0.89
C GLY A 473 6.05 -16.33 -0.29
N MET A 474 5.46 -16.21 0.89
CA MET A 474 5.23 -14.93 1.59
C MET A 474 6.55 -14.21 1.87
N MET A 475 6.53 -12.89 1.73
CA MET A 475 7.68 -12.02 2.00
C MET A 475 7.29 -10.98 3.07
N ILE A 476 8.12 -10.84 4.09
CA ILE A 476 8.01 -9.79 5.11
C ILE A 476 9.37 -9.08 5.16
N ASP A 477 9.43 -7.86 4.63
CA ASP A 477 10.69 -7.16 4.38
C ASP A 477 10.70 -5.75 4.98
N ARG A 478 11.74 -5.38 5.73
CA ARG A 478 11.95 -4.02 6.26
C ARG A 478 10.79 -3.48 7.10
N CYS A 479 10.03 -4.37 7.75
CA CYS A 479 8.91 -3.99 8.60
C CYS A 479 9.35 -3.78 10.06
N ASN A 480 8.61 -2.94 10.80
CA ASN A 480 8.77 -2.78 12.24
C ASN A 480 7.53 -3.29 12.99
N PHE A 481 7.74 -4.29 13.86
CA PHE A 481 6.74 -4.86 14.74
C PHE A 481 6.96 -4.36 16.17
N ALA A 482 5.92 -3.79 16.79
CA ALA A 482 5.95 -3.35 18.18
C ALA A 482 4.79 -3.97 18.96
N SER A 483 5.08 -4.80 19.97
CA SER A 483 4.05 -5.49 20.76
C SER A 483 3.17 -4.51 21.55
N ASN A 484 1.92 -4.90 21.84
CA ASN A 484 1.08 -4.20 22.82
C ASN A 484 1.43 -4.59 24.26
N GLU A 485 2.21 -5.66 24.44
CA GLU A 485 2.50 -6.32 25.71
C GLU A 485 3.93 -6.02 26.22
N GLN A 486 4.55 -4.92 25.77
CA GLN A 486 5.96 -4.58 26.08
C GLN A 486 6.26 -4.52 27.58
N ASN A 487 5.29 -4.08 28.39
CA ASN A 487 5.43 -3.97 29.84
C ASN A 487 5.17 -5.30 30.58
N LEU A 488 4.72 -6.35 29.87
CA LEU A 488 4.46 -7.67 30.47
C LEU A 488 5.74 -8.49 30.55
N ARG A 489 5.76 -9.43 31.51
CA ARG A 489 6.77 -10.49 31.59
C ARG A 489 6.63 -11.42 30.39
N VAL A 490 7.74 -11.99 29.92
CA VAL A 490 7.76 -12.82 28.70
C VAL A 490 6.73 -13.96 28.75
N GLN A 491 6.63 -14.66 29.88
CA GLN A 491 5.71 -15.78 30.04
C GLN A 491 4.23 -15.39 30.04
N ASP A 492 3.90 -14.14 30.33
CA ASP A 492 2.53 -13.63 30.34
C ASP A 492 2.08 -13.13 28.96
N ARG A 493 3.02 -12.98 28.01
CA ARG A 493 2.72 -12.51 26.65
C ARG A 493 1.97 -13.56 25.85
N THR A 494 1.08 -13.09 24.98
CA THR A 494 0.27 -13.89 24.07
C THR A 494 0.35 -13.44 22.61
N THR A 495 0.78 -12.20 22.38
CA THR A 495 0.86 -11.63 21.03
C THR A 495 2.03 -12.23 20.23
N ILE A 496 1.75 -12.61 18.98
CA ILE A 496 2.74 -13.17 18.04
C ILE A 496 2.91 -12.24 16.82
N GLY A 497 4.15 -12.09 16.35
CA GLY A 497 4.47 -11.26 15.18
C GLY A 497 3.85 -11.82 13.92
N PHE A 498 4.21 -13.04 13.53
CA PHE A 498 3.59 -13.74 12.41
C PHE A 498 3.57 -15.26 12.54
N ASN A 499 2.78 -15.93 11.70
CA ASN A 499 2.92 -17.37 11.45
C ASN A 499 2.87 -17.72 9.95
N SER A 500 3.35 -18.91 9.59
CA SER A 500 3.18 -19.52 8.26
C SER A 500 2.81 -21.00 8.37
N ASN A 501 2.13 -21.54 7.35
CA ASN A 501 1.83 -22.96 7.21
C ASN A 501 2.43 -23.59 5.94
N ALA A 502 2.97 -22.78 5.04
CA ALA A 502 3.42 -23.18 3.70
C ALA A 502 4.89 -22.79 3.46
N GLU A 503 5.43 -23.23 2.33
CA GLU A 503 6.86 -23.19 2.04
C GLU A 503 7.37 -21.80 1.59
N ASP A 504 8.70 -21.67 1.62
CA ASP A 504 9.47 -20.65 0.93
C ASP A 504 9.23 -19.20 1.41
N VAL A 505 8.91 -19.03 2.70
CA VAL A 505 8.78 -17.71 3.32
C VAL A 505 10.13 -16.97 3.39
N LYS A 506 10.11 -15.66 3.16
CA LYS A 506 11.28 -14.77 3.28
C LYS A 506 11.00 -13.69 4.30
N ILE A 507 11.80 -13.67 5.36
CA ILE A 507 11.66 -12.76 6.49
C ILE A 507 12.97 -11.98 6.58
N ARG A 508 12.98 -10.72 6.12
CA ARG A 508 14.23 -9.99 5.90
C ARG A 508 14.21 -8.58 6.46
N ASP A 509 15.31 -8.18 7.08
CA ASP A 509 15.59 -6.80 7.50
C ASP A 509 14.50 -6.19 8.42
N ASN A 510 13.76 -7.04 9.15
CA ASN A 510 12.69 -6.57 10.03
C ASN A 510 13.20 -6.26 11.43
N ARG A 511 12.48 -5.40 12.14
CA ARG A 511 12.64 -5.19 13.59
C ARG A 511 11.42 -5.71 14.33
N CYS A 512 11.59 -6.51 15.39
CA CYS A 512 10.50 -7.03 16.21
C CYS A 512 10.76 -6.84 17.71
N ALA A 513 9.93 -6.02 18.37
CA ALA A 513 10.09 -5.66 19.77
C ALA A 513 9.05 -6.32 20.68
N LEU A 514 9.53 -7.21 21.56
CA LEU A 514 8.87 -7.68 22.78
C LEU A 514 7.54 -8.43 22.56
N PHE A 515 7.48 -9.23 21.50
CA PHE A 515 6.40 -10.21 21.29
C PHE A 515 6.65 -11.48 22.12
N LYS A 516 5.63 -12.34 22.27
CA LYS A 516 5.85 -13.70 22.78
C LYS A 516 6.76 -14.47 21.83
N HIS A 517 6.39 -14.49 20.56
CA HIS A 517 7.16 -15.07 19.46
C HIS A 517 7.23 -14.06 18.32
N PHE A 518 8.39 -13.90 17.70
CA PHE A 518 8.49 -13.17 16.43
C PHE A 518 7.79 -13.95 15.32
N GLY A 519 8.09 -15.25 15.18
CA GLY A 519 7.53 -16.09 14.13
C GLY A 519 7.32 -17.54 14.53
N VAL A 520 6.20 -18.14 14.11
CA VAL A 520 5.97 -19.59 14.10
C VAL A 520 5.88 -20.07 12.65
N ILE A 521 6.90 -20.77 12.18
CA ILE A 521 7.05 -21.17 10.79
C ILE A 521 6.71 -22.66 10.63
N GLY A 522 5.59 -22.93 9.98
CA GLY A 522 5.33 -24.19 9.31
C GLY A 522 5.85 -24.17 7.87
N GLY A 523 6.04 -25.36 7.30
CA GLY A 523 6.67 -25.54 6.00
C GLY A 523 8.20 -25.41 6.07
N GLY A 524 8.87 -25.77 4.97
CA GLY A 524 10.30 -25.61 4.77
C GLY A 524 10.69 -24.49 3.81
N GLY A 525 12.00 -24.33 3.57
CA GLY A 525 12.53 -23.34 2.62
C GLY A 525 12.60 -21.91 3.16
N GLY A 526 12.45 -21.71 4.47
CA GLY A 526 12.44 -20.40 5.10
C GLY A 526 13.79 -19.68 5.01
N THR A 527 13.76 -18.40 4.66
CA THR A 527 14.94 -17.53 4.64
C THR A 527 14.78 -16.38 5.64
N ILE A 528 15.54 -16.43 6.74
CA ILE A 528 15.47 -15.47 7.85
C ILE A 528 16.80 -14.68 7.89
N VAL A 529 16.77 -13.43 7.39
CA VAL A 529 17.99 -12.67 7.09
C VAL A 529 17.94 -11.26 7.67
N GLY A 530 19.02 -10.83 8.34
CA GLY A 530 19.19 -9.41 8.68
C GLY A 530 18.15 -8.84 9.66
N ASN A 531 17.33 -9.67 10.30
CA ASN A 531 16.31 -9.22 11.23
C ASN A 531 16.92 -8.89 12.59
N HIS A 532 16.21 -8.07 13.36
CA HIS A 532 16.52 -7.75 14.74
C HIS A 532 15.29 -7.99 15.62
N TRP A 533 15.34 -8.98 16.50
CA TRP A 533 14.24 -9.21 17.43
C TRP A 533 14.67 -9.36 18.88
N PHE A 534 13.81 -8.87 19.77
CA PHE A 534 14.02 -8.84 21.22
C PHE A 534 12.86 -9.53 21.91
N ASN A 535 13.14 -10.60 22.64
CA ASN A 535 12.14 -11.35 23.42
C ASN A 535 12.28 -11.16 24.93
N GLY A 536 13.17 -10.29 25.40
CA GLY A 536 13.39 -10.06 26.83
C GLY A 536 12.26 -9.34 27.58
N ASP A 537 12.47 -9.13 28.87
CA ASP A 537 11.68 -8.30 29.77
C ASP A 537 12.56 -7.70 30.88
N GLY A 538 11.97 -6.94 31.80
CA GLY A 538 12.69 -6.36 32.93
C GLY A 538 13.00 -7.33 34.07
N ILE A 539 12.73 -8.63 33.92
CA ILE A 539 12.89 -9.62 34.99
C ILE A 539 14.28 -10.27 34.89
N ARG A 540 15.07 -10.12 35.96
CA ARG A 540 16.33 -10.84 36.15
C ARG A 540 16.07 -12.32 36.38
N ASP A 541 16.85 -13.15 35.70
CA ASP A 541 16.73 -14.61 35.69
C ASP A 541 15.30 -15.07 35.34
N GLY A 542 14.60 -14.23 34.55
CA GLY A 542 13.24 -14.46 34.12
C GLY A 542 13.13 -15.59 33.11
N VAL A 543 11.95 -16.22 33.07
CA VAL A 543 11.62 -17.21 32.03
C VAL A 543 11.75 -16.56 30.66
N ARG A 544 12.40 -17.25 29.73
CA ARG A 544 12.43 -16.88 28.31
C ARG A 544 11.62 -17.90 27.53
N VAL A 545 11.29 -17.55 26.29
CA VAL A 545 10.57 -18.41 25.35
C VAL A 545 11.27 -18.38 24.00
N ALA A 546 10.84 -19.24 23.07
CA ALA A 546 11.31 -19.20 21.69
C ALA A 546 10.99 -17.84 21.05
N GLY A 547 11.96 -17.21 20.39
CA GLY A 547 11.71 -16.06 19.52
C GLY A 547 11.22 -16.48 18.14
N LEU A 548 11.80 -17.56 17.61
CA LEU A 548 11.51 -18.12 16.29
C LEU A 548 11.31 -19.63 16.42
N ILE A 549 10.24 -20.16 15.83
CA ILE A 549 9.92 -21.57 15.86
C ILE A 549 9.88 -22.12 14.44
N PHE A 550 10.58 -23.23 14.19
CA PHE A 550 10.37 -24.10 13.05
C PHE A 550 9.58 -25.33 13.49
N ALA A 551 8.34 -25.46 13.03
CA ALA A 551 7.42 -26.51 13.46
C ALA A 551 7.50 -27.80 12.61
N THR A 552 8.32 -27.78 11.57
CA THR A 552 8.61 -28.92 10.68
C THR A 552 10.04 -29.44 10.92
N PRO A 553 10.26 -30.76 11.10
CA PRO A 553 11.57 -31.29 11.43
C PRO A 553 12.58 -31.09 10.30
N ASN A 554 12.24 -31.39 9.04
CA ASN A 554 13.10 -31.02 7.92
C ASN A 554 12.70 -29.65 7.39
N CYS A 555 13.25 -28.59 7.99
CA CYS A 555 12.84 -27.23 7.71
C CYS A 555 13.55 -26.61 6.49
N ARG A 556 14.65 -27.19 5.98
CA ARG A 556 15.39 -26.65 4.81
C ARG A 556 15.53 -25.12 4.88
N SER A 557 16.00 -24.59 6.01
CA SER A 557 15.92 -23.16 6.34
C SER A 557 17.27 -22.56 6.70
N VAL A 558 17.40 -21.25 6.48
CA VAL A 558 18.59 -20.47 6.84
C VAL A 558 18.22 -19.31 7.76
N VAL A 559 18.99 -19.16 8.83
CA VAL A 559 18.95 -18.03 9.77
C VAL A 559 20.33 -17.37 9.73
N THR A 560 20.42 -16.22 9.04
CA THR A 560 21.72 -15.59 8.77
C THR A 560 21.74 -14.08 9.00
N GLY A 561 22.82 -13.59 9.62
CA GLY A 561 23.06 -12.15 9.80
C GLY A 561 22.04 -11.44 10.70
N ASN A 562 21.33 -12.17 11.57
CA ASN A 562 20.31 -11.58 12.45
C ASN A 562 20.90 -11.12 13.79
N TYR A 563 20.19 -10.22 14.46
CA TYR A 563 20.40 -9.86 15.86
C TYR A 563 19.26 -10.44 16.71
N ILE A 564 19.60 -11.34 17.61
CA ILE A 564 18.68 -12.22 18.32
C ILE A 564 18.88 -12.03 19.83
N ASP A 565 17.91 -11.41 20.49
CA ASP A 565 18.02 -11.03 21.90
C ASP A 565 17.00 -11.75 22.80
N ASN A 566 17.51 -12.38 23.87
CA ASN A 566 16.73 -12.97 24.96
C ASN A 566 15.64 -13.97 24.54
N GLY A 567 15.81 -14.67 23.43
CA GLY A 567 14.95 -15.77 22.99
C GLY A 567 15.76 -16.80 22.20
N TRP A 568 15.27 -18.04 22.17
CA TRP A 568 15.91 -19.11 21.39
C TRP A 568 15.22 -19.34 20.05
N ILE A 569 15.94 -19.98 19.14
CA ILE A 569 15.36 -20.64 17.97
C ILE A 569 14.93 -22.03 18.41
N GLU A 570 13.65 -22.35 18.26
CA GLU A 570 13.10 -23.67 18.56
C GLU A 570 12.88 -24.46 17.28
N TRP A 571 13.33 -25.72 17.29
CA TRP A 571 13.15 -26.65 16.20
C TRP A 571 12.37 -27.87 16.66
N THR A 572 11.14 -28.00 16.19
CA THR A 572 10.17 -29.00 16.66
C THR A 572 9.49 -29.70 15.48
N ASN A 573 8.71 -30.74 15.79
CA ASN A 573 7.86 -31.47 14.88
C ASN A 573 6.40 -31.52 15.37
N GLU A 574 5.94 -30.44 16.00
CA GLU A 574 4.58 -30.34 16.58
C GLU A 574 3.45 -30.32 15.53
N TYR A 575 3.78 -30.30 14.23
CA TYR A 575 2.84 -30.43 13.11
C TYR A 575 2.85 -31.84 12.47
N GLU A 576 3.44 -32.85 13.12
CA GLU A 576 3.33 -34.24 12.68
C GLU A 576 2.20 -34.94 13.44
N SER A 577 1.29 -35.60 12.73
CA SER A 577 0.23 -36.42 13.35
C SER A 577 0.75 -37.71 14.00
N GLU A 578 1.89 -38.21 13.51
CA GLU A 578 2.64 -39.32 14.09
C GLU A 578 4.08 -38.87 14.45
N PRO A 579 4.29 -38.18 15.58
CA PRO A 579 5.58 -37.55 15.92
C PRO A 579 6.75 -38.50 16.18
N ARG A 580 6.48 -39.81 16.27
CA ARG A 580 7.53 -40.83 16.43
C ARG A 580 8.19 -41.06 15.08
N PHE A 581 9.52 -41.06 15.06
CA PHE A 581 10.26 -41.31 13.83
C PHE A 581 9.98 -42.70 13.25
N ALA A 582 9.56 -42.74 11.99
CA ALA A 582 9.37 -43.93 11.16
C ALA A 582 9.82 -43.66 9.71
N ASN A 583 8.89 -43.35 8.81
CA ASN A 583 9.14 -43.17 7.38
C ASN A 583 9.30 -41.70 6.95
N GLN A 584 9.10 -40.75 7.87
CA GLN A 584 9.26 -39.32 7.64
C GLN A 584 10.73 -38.87 7.67
N PHE A 585 10.98 -37.61 7.31
CA PHE A 585 12.29 -37.00 7.55
C PHE A 585 12.47 -36.66 9.03
N SER A 586 13.69 -36.80 9.53
CA SER A 586 14.05 -36.32 10.88
C SER A 586 14.43 -34.84 10.86
N PHE A 587 14.93 -34.33 11.99
CA PHE A 587 15.39 -32.94 12.07
C PHE A 587 16.53 -32.70 11.08
N GLY A 588 16.30 -31.88 10.05
CA GLY A 588 17.36 -31.59 9.09
C GLY A 588 17.27 -30.33 8.26
N GLY A 589 18.42 -29.93 7.70
CA GLY A 589 18.54 -28.83 6.75
C GLY A 589 18.47 -27.44 7.37
N LEU A 590 18.95 -27.25 8.60
CA LEU A 590 18.97 -25.95 9.27
C LEU A 590 20.39 -25.35 9.27
N THR A 591 20.53 -24.14 8.74
CA THR A 591 21.78 -23.36 8.80
C THR A 591 21.58 -22.11 9.65
N VAL A 592 22.38 -21.94 10.70
CA VAL A 592 22.40 -20.78 11.61
C VAL A 592 23.79 -20.15 11.53
N THR A 593 23.94 -19.04 10.79
CA THR A 593 25.27 -18.50 10.50
C THR A 593 25.38 -16.99 10.61
N GLY A 594 26.51 -16.49 11.11
CA GLY A 594 26.79 -15.05 11.13
C GLY A 594 25.82 -14.21 11.98
N ASN A 595 25.12 -14.79 12.95
CA ASN A 595 24.17 -14.07 13.78
C ASN A 595 24.84 -13.48 15.04
N HIS A 596 24.25 -12.41 15.57
CA HIS A 596 24.54 -11.84 16.88
C HIS A 596 23.50 -12.34 17.89
N PHE A 597 23.93 -13.14 18.84
CA PHE A 597 23.10 -13.69 19.90
C PHE A 597 23.40 -13.01 21.23
N ILE A 598 22.39 -12.36 21.80
CA ILE A 598 22.48 -11.66 23.07
C ILE A 598 21.53 -12.29 24.09
N SER A 599 22.02 -12.45 25.31
CA SER A 599 21.20 -12.81 26.46
C SER A 599 21.46 -11.83 27.59
N ILE A 600 20.43 -11.10 28.02
CA ILE A 600 20.52 -10.13 29.11
C ILE A 600 19.78 -10.68 30.33
N ALA A 601 20.49 -10.78 31.46
CA ALA A 601 19.95 -11.16 32.77
C ALA A 601 19.03 -12.41 32.71
N SER A 602 19.41 -13.42 31.94
CA SER A 602 18.74 -14.73 31.90
C SER A 602 19.42 -15.72 32.83
N GLY A 603 18.66 -16.72 33.32
CA GLY A 603 19.21 -17.80 34.13
C GLY A 603 20.15 -18.72 33.33
N SER A 604 20.99 -19.49 34.03
CA SER A 604 22.07 -20.27 33.41
C SER A 604 21.59 -21.34 32.43
N SER A 605 20.36 -21.84 32.60
CA SER A 605 19.73 -22.84 31.71
C SER A 605 19.18 -22.26 30.40
N PHE A 606 19.30 -20.96 30.17
CA PHE A 606 18.96 -20.37 28.88
C PHE A 606 19.92 -20.86 27.79
N VAL A 607 19.37 -21.13 26.61
CA VAL A 607 20.12 -21.49 25.40
C VAL A 607 19.65 -20.63 24.22
N PHE A 608 20.38 -20.65 23.12
CA PHE A 608 20.02 -19.92 21.89
C PHE A 608 19.36 -20.81 20.83
N VAL A 609 19.58 -22.13 20.89
CA VAL A 609 18.91 -23.11 20.03
C VAL A 609 18.41 -24.28 20.85
N ARG A 610 17.16 -24.68 20.63
CA ARG A 610 16.53 -25.80 21.32
C ARG A 610 15.86 -26.72 20.33
N VAL A 611 16.19 -28.00 20.37
CA VAL A 611 15.50 -29.04 19.61
C VAL A 611 14.45 -29.68 20.50
N LYS A 612 13.20 -29.80 20.04
CA LYS A 612 12.09 -30.35 20.81
C LYS A 612 11.36 -31.46 20.05
N PRO A 613 11.80 -32.72 20.18
CA PRO A 613 11.11 -33.85 19.57
C PRO A 613 9.80 -34.17 20.30
N TYR A 614 8.69 -34.22 19.57
CA TYR A 614 7.38 -34.65 20.07
C TYR A 614 7.22 -36.19 20.04
N GLY A 615 8.17 -36.92 19.47
CA GLY A 615 8.23 -38.38 19.54
C GLY A 615 9.65 -38.93 19.40
N PRO A 616 9.87 -40.20 19.81
CA PRO A 616 11.20 -40.77 19.92
C PRO A 616 11.78 -41.20 18.56
N GLY A 617 13.09 -41.46 18.56
CA GLY A 617 13.82 -42.01 17.41
C GLY A 617 14.28 -40.99 16.37
N HIS A 618 13.92 -39.72 16.56
CA HIS A 618 14.42 -38.60 15.77
C HIS A 618 15.90 -38.33 16.06
N PHE A 619 16.62 -37.79 15.08
CA PHE A 619 18.03 -37.43 15.13
C PHE A 619 18.25 -36.19 14.26
N ILE A 620 19.42 -35.57 14.39
CA ILE A 620 19.78 -34.39 13.59
C ILE A 620 20.59 -34.81 12.36
N GLN A 621 20.23 -34.25 11.21
CA GLN A 621 20.96 -34.38 9.96
C GLN A 621 21.11 -33.04 9.24
N GLY A 622 22.34 -32.62 8.93
CA GLY A 622 22.54 -31.42 8.12
C GLY A 622 22.21 -30.16 8.92
N PHE A 623 22.83 -30.01 10.09
CA PHE A 623 22.74 -28.83 10.94
C PHE A 623 24.09 -28.11 10.95
N SER A 624 24.09 -26.83 10.58
CA SER A 624 25.29 -25.99 10.61
C SER A 624 25.05 -24.79 11.50
N MET A 625 25.89 -24.61 12.53
CA MET A 625 25.90 -23.42 13.38
C MET A 625 27.29 -22.80 13.39
N THR A 626 27.51 -21.81 12.52
CA THR A 626 28.87 -21.32 12.22
C THR A 626 28.99 -19.80 12.19
N GLY A 627 30.12 -19.29 12.66
CA GLY A 627 30.43 -17.84 12.55
C GLY A 627 29.52 -16.93 13.38
N ASN A 628 28.83 -17.44 14.40
CA ASN A 628 27.96 -16.65 15.25
C ASN A 628 28.72 -16.03 16.42
N VAL A 629 28.20 -14.94 16.98
CA VAL A 629 28.72 -14.31 18.20
C VAL A 629 27.70 -14.45 19.31
N PHE A 630 28.07 -15.15 20.37
CA PHE A 630 27.28 -15.28 21.59
C PHE A 630 27.82 -14.33 22.67
N ARG A 631 26.93 -13.58 23.30
CA ARG A 631 27.28 -12.69 24.40
C ARG A 631 26.18 -12.63 25.44
N THR A 632 26.54 -12.91 26.68
CA THR A 632 25.68 -12.64 27.83
C THR A 632 26.00 -11.25 28.43
N ILE A 633 24.99 -10.65 29.06
CA ILE A 633 25.10 -9.39 29.81
C ILE A 633 24.39 -9.60 31.14
N ASN A 634 25.06 -9.23 32.24
CA ASN A 634 24.52 -9.38 33.61
C ASN A 634 24.15 -10.83 34.00
N GLY A 635 24.94 -11.81 33.54
CA GLY A 635 24.78 -13.22 33.85
C GLY A 635 25.69 -14.08 32.96
N THR A 636 25.74 -15.38 33.22
CA THR A 636 26.34 -16.38 32.34
C THR A 636 25.33 -17.48 32.05
N ILE A 637 25.53 -18.18 30.94
CA ILE A 637 24.73 -19.35 30.57
C ILE A 637 25.63 -20.56 30.46
N ASP A 638 25.06 -21.74 30.70
CA ASP A 638 25.82 -22.98 30.69
C ASP A 638 26.22 -23.33 29.25
N ARG A 639 25.25 -23.34 28.33
CA ARG A 639 25.42 -23.78 26.93
C ARG A 639 24.66 -22.90 25.94
N ILE A 640 24.98 -23.04 24.64
CA ILE A 640 24.26 -22.35 23.56
C ILE A 640 23.11 -23.17 22.98
N GLU A 641 23.06 -24.46 23.29
CA GLU A 641 22.09 -25.40 22.73
C GLU A 641 21.63 -26.42 23.77
N ASP A 642 20.41 -26.93 23.56
CA ASP A 642 19.91 -28.11 24.27
C ASP A 642 18.88 -28.92 23.45
N VAL A 643 18.44 -30.02 24.06
CA VAL A 643 17.28 -30.82 23.64
C VAL A 643 16.24 -30.75 24.75
N ASP A 644 15.05 -30.28 24.41
CA ASP A 644 13.90 -30.33 25.31
C ASP A 644 13.29 -31.73 25.28
N THR A 645 13.59 -32.51 26.32
CA THR A 645 13.14 -33.89 26.47
C THR A 645 11.75 -34.00 27.12
N SER A 646 10.94 -32.94 27.15
CA SER A 646 9.61 -32.98 27.76
C SER A 646 8.68 -34.02 27.13
N PHE A 647 8.91 -34.37 25.86
CA PHE A 647 8.17 -35.39 25.12
C PHE A 647 9.05 -36.59 24.76
N ALA A 648 10.18 -36.33 24.07
CA ALA A 648 11.14 -37.36 23.70
C ALA A 648 12.55 -36.78 23.54
N ASP A 649 13.55 -37.66 23.65
CA ASP A 649 14.96 -37.34 23.39
C ASP A 649 15.37 -37.80 21.97
N LEU A 650 16.53 -37.32 21.52
CA LEU A 650 17.12 -37.67 20.23
C LEU A 650 17.85 -39.02 20.26
N ASP A 651 17.86 -39.73 19.13
CA ASP A 651 18.72 -40.87 18.89
C ASP A 651 20.12 -40.40 18.48
N TYR A 652 20.97 -40.19 19.48
CA TYR A 652 22.36 -39.79 19.31
C TYR A 652 23.20 -40.80 18.51
N SER A 653 22.74 -42.02 18.28
CA SER A 653 23.45 -43.00 17.44
C SER A 653 23.27 -42.78 15.94
N ARG A 654 22.43 -41.82 15.54
CA ARG A 654 22.07 -41.58 14.13
C ARG A 654 22.41 -40.18 13.62
N MET A 655 22.96 -39.31 14.49
CA MET A 655 23.42 -37.96 14.15
C MET A 655 24.37 -37.93 12.94
N ARG A 656 24.16 -37.04 11.98
CA ARG A 656 24.99 -36.99 10.76
C ARG A 656 25.07 -35.58 10.19
N LEU A 657 26.17 -35.24 9.53
CA LEU A 657 26.37 -33.96 8.86
C LEU A 657 26.08 -32.75 9.78
N ILE A 658 26.70 -32.75 10.97
CA ILE A 658 26.57 -31.66 11.94
C ILE A 658 27.87 -30.86 11.95
N GLU A 659 27.78 -29.54 11.92
CA GLU A 659 28.94 -28.64 11.99
C GLU A 659 28.64 -27.52 12.98
N ILE A 660 29.49 -27.38 14.02
CA ILE A 660 29.45 -26.26 14.96
C ILE A 660 30.88 -25.73 15.11
N SER A 661 31.18 -24.63 14.44
CA SER A 661 32.55 -24.12 14.33
C SER A 661 32.61 -22.61 14.06
N GLY A 662 33.75 -21.99 14.36
CA GLY A 662 33.97 -20.56 14.10
C GLY A 662 33.08 -19.61 14.91
N ASN A 663 32.44 -20.07 15.99
CA ASN A 663 31.63 -19.22 16.87
C ASN A 663 32.48 -18.54 17.95
N ALA A 664 32.07 -17.34 18.37
CA ALA A 664 32.66 -16.63 19.51
C ALA A 664 31.77 -16.77 20.74
N PHE A 665 32.35 -17.16 21.87
CA PHE A 665 31.65 -17.40 23.13
C PHE A 665 32.06 -16.37 24.19
N ASN A 666 31.12 -15.55 24.65
CA ASN A 666 31.34 -14.58 25.73
C ASN A 666 30.28 -14.78 26.82
N GLY A 667 30.69 -15.29 27.98
CA GLY A 667 29.79 -15.63 29.08
C GLY A 667 28.99 -16.93 28.88
N VAL A 668 29.55 -17.86 28.11
CA VAL A 668 29.09 -19.25 27.99
C VAL A 668 30.13 -20.14 28.67
N GLU A 669 29.72 -20.89 29.69
CA GLU A 669 30.63 -21.70 30.53
C GLU A 669 31.13 -22.96 29.81
N GLU A 670 30.26 -23.59 29.02
CA GLU A 670 30.54 -24.84 28.30
C GLU A 670 30.42 -24.65 26.77
N PRO A 671 31.43 -24.08 26.10
CA PRO A 671 31.41 -23.97 24.65
C PRO A 671 31.43 -25.37 24.00
N CYS A 672 30.71 -25.52 22.90
CA CYS A 672 30.64 -26.76 22.15
C CYS A 672 31.16 -26.61 20.71
N TYR A 673 31.74 -27.69 20.19
CA TYR A 673 32.42 -27.73 18.90
C TYR A 673 32.14 -29.05 18.22
N ASN A 674 31.92 -29.02 16.91
CA ASN A 674 31.84 -30.22 16.10
C ASN A 674 32.41 -29.92 14.71
N PRO A 675 33.63 -30.41 14.39
CA PRO A 675 34.46 -31.31 15.22
C PRO A 675 35.10 -30.62 16.45
N ALA A 676 35.30 -31.36 17.55
CA ALA A 676 36.04 -30.89 18.73
C ALA A 676 37.48 -31.42 18.74
N SER A 677 38.47 -30.54 18.94
CA SER A 677 39.88 -30.93 19.10
C SER A 677 40.27 -30.95 20.59
N LEU A 678 40.55 -32.14 21.12
CA LEU A 678 40.77 -32.39 22.54
C LEU A 678 42.16 -32.98 22.79
N ILE A 679 42.68 -32.82 24.01
CA ILE A 679 43.93 -33.43 24.46
C ILE A 679 43.63 -34.41 25.60
N HIS A 680 44.06 -35.67 25.44
CA HIS A 680 44.09 -36.65 26.52
C HIS A 680 45.50 -36.80 27.06
N THR A 681 45.68 -36.72 28.38
CA THR A 681 46.97 -37.03 29.03
C THR A 681 46.81 -38.28 29.90
N GLN A 682 47.60 -39.29 29.58
CA GLN A 682 47.72 -40.51 30.37
C GLN A 682 48.98 -40.45 31.24
N GLY A 683 48.82 -40.33 32.55
CA GLY A 683 49.95 -40.23 33.49
C GLY A 683 50.63 -41.57 33.83
N SER A 684 49.86 -42.66 33.88
CA SER A 684 50.34 -44.01 34.20
C SER A 684 50.37 -44.89 32.95
N ALA A 685 51.36 -45.80 32.87
CA ALA A 685 51.46 -46.70 31.72
C ALA A 685 50.24 -47.64 31.64
N SER A 686 49.45 -47.52 30.58
CA SER A 686 48.26 -48.32 30.30
C SER A 686 48.17 -48.61 28.81
N SER A 687 47.64 -49.77 28.43
CA SER A 687 47.33 -50.11 27.04
C SER A 687 45.95 -49.59 26.61
N SER A 688 45.12 -49.15 27.56
CA SER A 688 43.77 -48.63 27.33
C SER A 688 43.68 -47.22 27.91
N TRP A 689 43.58 -46.22 27.03
CA TRP A 689 43.41 -44.82 27.43
C TRP A 689 41.98 -44.41 27.12
N VAL A 690 41.21 -44.04 28.14
CA VAL A 690 39.83 -43.60 27.98
C VAL A 690 39.78 -42.09 28.16
N SER A 691 39.25 -41.39 27.15
CA SER A 691 39.12 -39.94 27.15
C SER A 691 37.66 -39.53 27.05
N ASN A 692 37.20 -38.68 27.98
CA ASN A 692 35.85 -38.15 28.01
C ASN A 692 35.77 -36.90 27.10
N THR A 693 34.69 -36.78 26.34
CA THR A 693 34.47 -35.65 25.43
C THR A 693 33.59 -34.55 26.02
N ALA A 694 32.91 -34.81 27.14
CA ALA A 694 32.11 -33.79 27.81
C ALA A 694 32.97 -32.66 28.39
N PRO A 695 32.52 -31.40 28.35
CA PRO A 695 31.25 -30.92 27.79
C PRO A 695 31.32 -30.48 26.31
N MET A 696 32.43 -30.78 25.62
CA MET A 696 32.86 -30.10 24.39
C MET A 696 32.07 -30.45 23.13
N LEU A 697 31.32 -31.56 23.15
CA LEU A 697 30.50 -32.00 22.03
C LEU A 697 29.06 -31.41 22.12
N PRO A 698 28.42 -31.03 21.00
CA PRO A 698 27.05 -30.47 21.01
C PRO A 698 26.01 -31.47 21.50
N PHE A 699 24.90 -30.95 22.05
CA PHE A 699 23.77 -31.67 22.64
C PHE A 699 24.19 -32.66 23.71
N LEU A 700 25.40 -32.47 24.28
CA LEU A 700 26.10 -33.47 25.07
C LEU A 700 26.02 -34.86 24.40
N GLY A 701 26.23 -34.90 23.08
CA GLY A 701 26.05 -36.08 22.25
C GLY A 701 27.12 -37.14 22.46
N ARG A 702 26.93 -38.30 21.81
CA ARG A 702 27.91 -39.41 21.81
C ARG A 702 29.16 -39.01 21.04
N ALA A 703 30.32 -39.55 21.41
CA ALA A 703 31.53 -39.46 20.61
C ALA A 703 31.43 -40.48 19.46
N ARG A 704 30.98 -40.09 18.27
CA ARG A 704 30.66 -41.04 17.19
C ARG A 704 31.83 -41.36 16.27
N THR A 705 32.61 -40.34 15.91
CA THR A 705 33.70 -40.46 14.93
C THR A 705 34.93 -39.72 15.44
N VAL A 706 36.11 -40.18 15.04
CA VAL A 706 37.39 -39.53 15.31
C VAL A 706 38.07 -39.29 13.97
N ASP A 707 38.17 -38.02 13.57
CA ASP A 707 38.66 -37.59 12.26
C ASP A 707 40.18 -37.40 12.24
N GLY A 708 40.80 -37.27 13.42
CA GLY A 708 42.21 -36.94 13.54
C GLY A 708 42.83 -37.41 14.84
N PHE A 709 44.11 -37.75 14.77
CA PHE A 709 44.94 -38.16 15.90
C PHE A 709 46.38 -37.68 15.71
N ALA A 710 46.98 -37.14 16.77
CA ALA A 710 48.39 -36.78 16.80
C ALA A 710 48.96 -36.97 18.21
N MET A 711 50.20 -37.44 18.31
CA MET A 711 50.93 -37.43 19.58
C MET A 711 51.42 -36.00 19.86
N VAL A 712 51.05 -35.43 21.02
CA VAL A 712 51.48 -34.08 21.41
C VAL A 712 52.74 -34.08 22.30
N GLN A 713 53.14 -35.27 22.76
CA GLN A 713 54.43 -35.54 23.38
C GLN A 713 54.87 -36.97 23.03
N ALA A 714 56.15 -37.30 23.24
CA ALA A 714 56.62 -38.67 23.06
C ALA A 714 55.81 -39.63 23.94
N VAL A 715 55.16 -40.61 23.33
CA VAL A 715 54.53 -41.72 24.04
C VAL A 715 55.64 -42.61 24.56
N ARG A 716 55.57 -43.01 25.84
CA ARG A 716 56.63 -43.78 26.51
C ARG A 716 56.10 -44.98 27.25
N THR A 717 56.90 -46.04 27.35
CA THR A 717 56.63 -47.16 28.25
C THR A 717 56.74 -46.74 29.73
N GLY A 718 56.34 -47.62 30.65
CA GLY A 718 56.59 -47.42 32.08
C GLY A 718 58.08 -47.26 32.44
N SER A 719 58.99 -47.86 31.65
CA SER A 719 60.45 -47.72 31.80
C SER A 719 61.04 -46.47 31.13
N GLY A 720 60.24 -45.66 30.43
CA GLY A 720 60.67 -44.40 29.82
C GLY A 720 61.15 -44.49 28.37
N ALA A 721 61.17 -45.68 27.76
CA ALA A 721 61.50 -45.85 26.35
C ALA A 721 60.41 -45.24 25.45
N GLU A 722 60.80 -44.56 24.38
CA GLU A 722 59.87 -43.95 23.43
C GLU A 722 59.17 -45.01 22.56
N VAL A 723 57.92 -44.72 22.22
CA VAL A 723 57.03 -45.58 21.44
C VAL A 723 56.40 -44.72 20.34
N SER A 724 56.56 -45.14 19.08
CA SER A 724 55.99 -44.46 17.90
C SER A 724 54.71 -45.13 17.39
N GLU A 725 54.11 -46.01 18.19
CA GLU A 725 52.90 -46.76 17.86
C GLU A 725 51.65 -45.88 17.96
N THR A 726 50.83 -45.87 16.92
CA THR A 726 49.52 -45.23 16.90
C THR A 726 48.44 -46.22 17.39
N PRO A 727 47.54 -45.83 18.31
CA PRO A 727 46.48 -46.70 18.78
C PRO A 727 45.38 -46.85 17.72
N TRP A 728 44.65 -47.96 17.76
CA TRP A 728 43.32 -48.01 17.15
C TRP A 728 42.28 -47.44 18.13
N VAL A 729 41.19 -46.92 17.58
CA VAL A 729 40.22 -46.12 18.34
C VAL A 729 38.88 -46.81 18.38
N GLU A 730 38.28 -46.88 19.57
CA GLU A 730 36.88 -47.22 19.75
C GLU A 730 36.11 -45.97 20.16
N THR A 731 35.12 -45.63 19.36
CA THR A 731 34.22 -44.50 19.60
C THR A 731 32.99 -44.97 20.37
N SER A 732 32.22 -44.02 20.90
CA SER A 732 31.00 -44.29 21.68
C SER A 732 31.24 -45.26 22.84
N PHE A 733 32.42 -45.18 23.46
CA PHE A 733 32.82 -46.05 24.56
C PHE A 733 32.12 -45.65 25.88
N GLY A 734 31.87 -46.65 26.73
CA GLY A 734 31.19 -46.49 28.01
C GLY A 734 29.66 -46.44 27.89
N SER A 735 28.96 -46.48 29.03
CA SER A 735 27.49 -46.53 29.08
C SER A 735 26.82 -45.28 28.51
N SER A 736 27.46 -44.11 28.61
CA SER A 736 26.97 -42.85 28.03
C SER A 736 27.28 -42.72 26.54
N GLY A 737 28.23 -43.50 26.01
CA GLY A 737 28.78 -43.31 24.67
C GLY A 737 29.51 -41.98 24.47
N ARG A 738 29.87 -41.25 25.54
CA ARG A 738 30.53 -39.93 25.49
C ARG A 738 32.05 -40.02 25.67
N SER A 739 32.64 -41.17 25.40
CA SER A 739 34.08 -41.37 25.55
C SER A 739 34.67 -42.05 24.32
N VAL A 740 35.96 -41.82 24.13
CA VAL A 740 36.79 -42.49 23.13
C VAL A 740 37.82 -43.33 23.86
N ARG A 741 38.01 -44.58 23.43
CA ARG A 741 39.05 -45.47 23.96
C ARG A 741 40.14 -45.65 22.92
N PHE A 742 41.37 -45.28 23.27
CA PHE A 742 42.57 -45.53 22.49
C PHE A 742 43.24 -46.81 22.99
N ASN A 743 43.44 -47.76 22.07
CA ASN A 743 43.98 -49.07 22.38
C ASN A 743 45.39 -49.23 21.79
N PHE A 744 46.37 -49.35 22.69
CA PHE A 744 47.76 -49.63 22.37
C PHE A 744 48.06 -51.12 22.59
N THR A 745 49.02 -51.68 21.85
CA THR A 745 49.47 -53.07 21.99
C THR A 745 50.28 -53.32 23.27
N ARG A 746 50.73 -52.25 23.95
CA ARG A 746 51.50 -52.32 25.20
C ARG A 746 51.16 -51.18 26.16
N PRO A 747 51.43 -51.32 27.47
CA PRO A 747 51.25 -50.24 28.43
C PRO A 747 52.16 -49.04 28.14
N VAL A 748 51.55 -47.88 27.86
CA VAL A 748 52.24 -46.62 27.58
C VAL A 748 51.59 -45.45 28.32
N ARG A 749 52.34 -44.36 28.48
CA ARG A 749 51.90 -43.07 29.02
C ARG A 749 52.33 -41.95 28.10
N GLY A 750 51.68 -40.79 28.19
CA GLY A 750 51.95 -39.65 27.31
C GLY A 750 50.70 -38.82 27.10
N ALA A 751 50.66 -38.05 26.02
CA ALA A 751 49.48 -37.26 25.67
C ALA A 751 49.27 -37.25 24.16
N VAL A 752 48.00 -37.27 23.80
CA VAL A 752 47.53 -37.30 22.42
C VAL A 752 46.50 -36.20 22.21
N ARG A 753 46.53 -35.57 21.05
CA ARG A 753 45.45 -34.73 20.55
C ARG A 753 44.61 -35.56 19.60
N TYR A 754 43.30 -35.44 19.72
CA TYR A 754 42.37 -36.11 18.83
C TYR A 754 41.22 -35.17 18.46
N THR A 755 40.69 -35.36 17.27
CA THR A 755 39.54 -34.60 16.76
C THR A 755 38.35 -35.54 16.74
N VAL A 756 37.29 -35.23 17.48
CA VAL A 756 36.12 -36.09 17.68
C VAL A 756 34.84 -35.38 17.26
N ARG A 757 33.86 -36.12 16.75
CA ARG A 757 32.53 -35.59 16.39
C ARG A 757 31.37 -36.30 17.08
N ILE A 758 30.22 -35.63 17.12
CA ILE A 758 28.93 -36.23 17.52
C ILE A 758 28.21 -36.99 16.41
N ASP A 759 28.72 -36.95 15.19
CA ASP A 759 27.99 -37.34 14.00
C ASP A 759 28.83 -38.19 13.04
N ASN A 760 28.18 -38.78 12.04
CA ASN A 760 28.87 -39.30 10.86
C ASN A 760 28.95 -38.18 9.79
N PRO A 761 30.15 -37.73 9.38
CA PRO A 761 30.31 -36.63 8.43
C PRO A 761 30.12 -37.02 6.95
N THR A 762 29.82 -38.29 6.64
CA THR A 762 29.60 -38.78 5.25
C THR A 762 28.25 -39.42 5.05
#